data_AF-A0A0G4KVC0-F1
#
_entry.id   AF-A0A0G4KVC0-F1
#
_cell.length_a   1.000
_cell.length_b   1.000
_cell.length_c   1.000
_cell.angle_alpha   90.00
_cell.angle_beta   90.00
_cell.angle_gamma   90.00
#
_symmetry.space_group_name_H-M   'P 1'
#
loop_
_entity.id
_entity.type
_entity.pdbx_description
1 polymer ?
#
loop_
_entity_poly.entity_id
_entity_poly.type
_entity_poly.pdbx_seq_one_letter_code
_entity_poly.pdbx_strand_id
1 'polypeptide(L)'
;MHRSTDINSPHRTLELKDNTVIIVLGASGDLAKKKTYPALFGLYRNQFLPKDIKIVGYARTKMEHDEYIRRIRSYIKTPTKEIEQQLNDFCNLCTYVSGQYDKDESFLALNDHLEKLESGKPETHRLFYMALPPSVFTIVSQHLKKCCYPSKGIARVVVEKPFGKDLASSRELQKSLEPDWKEDELFRIDHYLGKEMVKNILILRFGNSFFGATWNRQNIDNVQITFKEPFGTEGRGGYFDEFGIVRDVMQNHLLQVLTLLAMERPISFSAEDIRDEKVRVLRAIPAIEPKNVIIGQYGKSLDGSKPSYKEDDTVPKDSRCPTFCALVAYIKNERWDGVPFIMKAGKALNEQKTEIRIQFKDVTSGIFKDIPRNELVMPNSAGNDTAGLGISVDAVLKVKDKHKFKQLQARIDKNVAFDRRTGQFVFHIRGSVGKPVLQALADHIKSIDRLVGFLDAMRCAKGAVQCTEVGLGKVKFSYSDIVLPGETGEPRQWTAVLDMSRNGTRLILEPDNPHLRILDLLTKVVNTEKGLRVMMAYMTDVLPILRVFDTLEKKWEEVEAAGQGHIELLTPAADWFAVRYSLPSTAGPARQLTIDVRSKERQAQPYWFASRKQRGPPSPADDEFKAVLKGRSLGQARLPRPDLKTALQILTTGEAPWIPEPGYIPPPSLTPEEQLKWIEELNTLLSLRLNLDDYDKIPHQFKNYTIESGRVTFKVKGEFEVDLTIADEDFEKQFWFIDFRFDFTPSSERLSDALVAYLEGQVNDMDDPFRTRPGSTIRPQPALGAGRSTSSQQPAASGLWPVASSSAVVPAFACLPALQKTEGSLSGFHFRPAVVTFPGGSFQHHLTSPYHPLDKRQLLPLRNGGTTR
;
A
#
# COMPACT_ATOMS: atom_id res chain seq x y z
N MET A 1 -19.58 -53.98 -20.09
CA MET A 1 -20.85 -54.39 -19.44
C MET A 1 -21.48 -53.19 -18.78
N HIS A 2 -22.77 -52.98 -19.06
CA HIS A 2 -23.62 -51.85 -18.67
C HIS A 2 -23.33 -51.23 -17.30
N ARG A 3 -23.11 -49.92 -17.26
CA ARG A 3 -23.48 -49.10 -16.10
C ARG A 3 -24.75 -48.34 -16.44
N SER A 4 -25.76 -48.66 -15.65
CA SER A 4 -27.11 -48.14 -15.65
C SER A 4 -27.15 -46.64 -15.87
N THR A 5 -27.90 -46.26 -16.89
CA THR A 5 -28.40 -44.92 -17.15
C THR A 5 -29.42 -44.57 -16.07
N ASP A 6 -29.04 -43.77 -15.08
CA ASP A 6 -30.01 -43.05 -14.24
C ASP A 6 -30.64 -41.93 -15.07
N ILE A 7 -31.80 -42.23 -15.65
CA ILE A 7 -32.53 -41.39 -16.63
C ILE A 7 -33.42 -40.32 -15.96
N ASN A 8 -33.56 -40.30 -14.63
CA ASN A 8 -34.58 -39.49 -13.95
C ASN A 8 -34.05 -38.42 -12.98
N SER A 9 -33.28 -37.44 -13.48
CA SER A 9 -33.08 -36.17 -12.75
C SER A 9 -33.53 -35.00 -13.64
N PRO A 10 -34.61 -34.27 -13.28
CA PRO A 10 -35.24 -33.30 -14.18
C PRO A 10 -34.45 -31.99 -14.40
N HIS A 11 -33.32 -31.75 -13.72
CA HIS A 11 -32.68 -30.43 -13.70
C HIS A 11 -31.15 -30.48 -13.80
N ARG A 12 -30.61 -31.10 -14.86
CA ARG A 12 -29.20 -30.88 -15.24
C ARG A 12 -29.10 -29.64 -16.15
N THR A 13 -28.28 -28.67 -15.76
CA THR A 13 -27.79 -27.61 -16.65
C THR A 13 -27.09 -28.25 -17.85
N LEU A 14 -27.79 -28.35 -18.99
CA LEU A 14 -27.20 -28.94 -20.19
C LEU A 14 -26.02 -28.10 -20.66
N GLU A 15 -24.84 -28.72 -20.76
CA GLU A 15 -23.63 -28.11 -21.30
C GLU A 15 -23.84 -27.72 -22.76
N LEU A 16 -23.19 -26.63 -23.19
CA LEU A 16 -23.15 -26.27 -24.60
C LEU A 16 -22.40 -27.37 -25.36
N LYS A 17 -23.08 -28.02 -26.30
CA LYS A 17 -22.53 -29.08 -27.15
C LYS A 17 -22.16 -28.54 -28.54
N ASP A 18 -21.44 -29.31 -29.33
CA ASP A 18 -20.98 -28.96 -30.69
C ASP A 18 -22.11 -28.62 -31.68
N ASN A 19 -23.36 -28.92 -31.35
CA ASN A 19 -24.57 -28.59 -32.10
C ASN A 19 -25.25 -27.28 -31.64
N THR A 20 -24.54 -26.39 -30.94
CA THR A 20 -25.09 -25.12 -30.46
C THR A 20 -24.76 -23.94 -31.39
N VAL A 21 -25.74 -23.09 -31.66
CA VAL A 21 -25.59 -21.80 -32.33
C VAL A 21 -25.88 -20.68 -31.33
N ILE A 22 -25.02 -19.66 -31.27
CA ILE A 22 -25.22 -18.47 -30.44
C ILE A 22 -25.67 -17.32 -31.35
N ILE A 23 -26.84 -16.76 -31.07
CA ILE A 23 -27.44 -15.67 -31.82
C ILE A 23 -27.36 -14.41 -30.96
N VAL A 24 -26.61 -13.40 -31.40
CA VAL A 24 -26.48 -12.11 -30.72
C VAL A 24 -27.41 -11.11 -31.39
N LEU A 25 -28.60 -10.90 -30.81
CA LEU A 25 -29.54 -9.89 -31.27
C LEU A 25 -29.11 -8.51 -30.76
N GLY A 26 -29.16 -7.49 -31.62
CA GLY A 26 -28.55 -6.19 -31.33
C GLY A 26 -27.04 -6.18 -31.54
N ALA A 27 -26.51 -7.03 -32.43
CA ALA A 27 -25.07 -7.16 -32.67
C ALA A 27 -24.37 -5.86 -33.11
N SER A 28 -25.11 -4.89 -33.67
CA SER A 28 -24.60 -3.55 -34.02
C SER A 28 -24.47 -2.60 -32.81
N GLY A 29 -24.98 -2.98 -31.65
CA GLY A 29 -25.08 -2.16 -30.45
C GLY A 29 -23.79 -2.06 -29.62
N ASP A 30 -23.81 -1.14 -28.66
CA ASP A 30 -22.67 -0.84 -27.80
C ASP A 30 -22.34 -1.99 -26.83
N LEU A 31 -23.36 -2.66 -26.28
CA LEU A 31 -23.16 -3.80 -25.39
C LEU A 31 -22.48 -4.97 -26.12
N ALA A 32 -22.92 -5.25 -27.35
CA ALA A 32 -22.39 -6.34 -28.17
C ALA A 32 -20.89 -6.16 -28.44
N LYS A 33 -20.49 -5.01 -28.98
CA LYS A 33 -19.08 -4.74 -29.33
C LYS A 33 -18.17 -4.59 -28.10
N LYS A 34 -18.64 -3.97 -27.01
CA LYS A 34 -17.82 -3.67 -25.83
C LYS A 34 -17.74 -4.81 -24.82
N LYS A 35 -18.72 -5.73 -24.79
CA LYS A 35 -18.84 -6.77 -23.75
C LYS A 35 -19.13 -8.16 -24.32
N THR A 36 -20.17 -8.34 -25.14
CA THR A 36 -20.62 -9.67 -25.57
C THR A 36 -19.58 -10.38 -26.44
N TYR A 37 -19.12 -9.77 -27.54
CA TYR A 37 -18.09 -10.37 -28.40
C TYR A 37 -16.74 -10.54 -27.69
N PRO A 38 -16.23 -9.57 -26.91
CA PRO A 38 -15.04 -9.78 -26.08
C PRO A 38 -15.18 -10.95 -25.10
N ALA A 39 -16.35 -11.15 -24.49
CA ALA A 39 -16.60 -12.29 -23.60
C ALA A 39 -16.62 -13.62 -24.35
N LEU A 40 -17.31 -13.69 -25.50
CA LEU A 40 -17.33 -14.88 -26.36
C LEU A 40 -15.93 -15.23 -26.87
N PHE A 41 -15.15 -14.24 -27.29
CA PHE A 41 -13.75 -14.45 -27.68
C PHE A 41 -12.90 -14.95 -26.49
N GLY A 42 -13.14 -14.42 -25.29
CA GLY A 42 -12.51 -14.91 -24.07
C GLY A 42 -12.83 -16.40 -23.79
N LEU A 43 -14.09 -16.82 -24.00
CA LEU A 43 -14.49 -18.22 -23.87
C LEU A 43 -13.85 -19.10 -24.95
N TYR A 44 -13.81 -18.62 -26.20
CA TYR A 44 -13.17 -19.31 -27.32
C TYR A 44 -11.68 -19.54 -27.08
N ARG A 45 -10.94 -18.48 -26.72
CA ARG A 45 -9.50 -18.54 -26.44
C ARG A 45 -9.15 -19.51 -25.32
N ASN A 46 -10.01 -19.61 -24.31
CA ASN A 46 -9.84 -20.52 -23.19
C ASN A 46 -10.43 -21.92 -23.46
N GLN A 47 -10.87 -22.22 -24.68
CA GLN A 47 -11.44 -23.50 -25.10
C GLN A 47 -12.68 -23.93 -24.30
N PHE A 48 -13.43 -22.95 -23.77
CA PHE A 48 -14.72 -23.18 -23.10
C PHE A 48 -15.91 -23.19 -24.06
N LEU A 49 -15.69 -22.80 -25.33
CA LEU A 49 -16.69 -22.99 -26.38
C LEU A 49 -16.43 -24.32 -27.11
N PRO A 50 -17.49 -25.04 -27.52
CA PRO A 50 -17.41 -26.15 -28.45
C PRO A 50 -16.65 -25.78 -29.74
N LYS A 51 -15.89 -26.72 -30.32
CA LYS A 51 -15.01 -26.42 -31.47
C LYS A 51 -15.78 -25.94 -32.70
N ASP A 52 -16.95 -26.51 -32.94
CA ASP A 52 -17.77 -26.23 -34.13
C ASP A 52 -18.90 -25.22 -33.86
N ILE A 53 -18.76 -24.40 -32.81
CA ILE A 53 -19.77 -23.39 -32.47
C ILE A 53 -19.92 -22.37 -33.59
N LYS A 54 -21.15 -21.96 -33.87
CA LYS A 54 -21.47 -20.87 -34.80
C LYS A 54 -22.03 -19.69 -34.04
N ILE A 55 -21.60 -18.49 -34.42
CA ILE A 55 -22.04 -17.24 -33.82
C ILE A 55 -22.70 -16.40 -34.92
N VAL A 56 -23.94 -15.97 -34.69
CA VAL A 56 -24.72 -15.20 -35.66
C VAL A 56 -25.11 -13.86 -35.04
N GLY A 57 -24.60 -12.76 -35.59
CA GLY A 57 -25.07 -11.42 -35.25
C GLY A 57 -26.36 -11.09 -36.00
N TYR A 58 -27.30 -10.44 -35.31
CA TYR A 58 -28.54 -9.97 -35.91
C TYR A 58 -28.86 -8.53 -35.50
N ALA A 59 -29.11 -7.63 -36.46
CA ALA A 59 -29.61 -6.28 -36.18
C ALA A 59 -30.25 -5.59 -37.41
N ARG A 60 -30.93 -4.47 -37.17
CA ARG A 60 -31.54 -3.62 -38.23
C ARG A 60 -30.53 -3.00 -39.20
N THR A 61 -29.31 -2.77 -38.73
CA THR A 61 -28.26 -2.12 -39.52
C THR A 61 -27.86 -3.04 -40.67
N LYS A 62 -27.98 -2.58 -41.92
CA LYS A 62 -27.41 -3.30 -43.05
C LYS A 62 -25.90 -3.14 -43.02
N MET A 63 -25.17 -4.25 -42.99
CA MET A 63 -23.72 -4.28 -42.88
C MET A 63 -23.18 -5.41 -43.76
N GLU A 64 -22.13 -5.13 -44.50
CA GLU A 64 -21.36 -6.18 -45.17
C GLU A 64 -20.55 -6.98 -44.15
N HIS A 65 -20.19 -8.21 -44.50
CA HIS A 65 -19.47 -9.12 -43.60
C HIS A 65 -18.17 -8.50 -43.04
N ASP A 66 -17.36 -7.88 -43.90
CA ASP A 66 -16.09 -7.25 -43.48
C ASP A 66 -16.29 -6.07 -42.53
N GLU A 67 -17.37 -5.31 -42.67
CA GLU A 67 -17.71 -4.24 -41.73
C GLU A 67 -18.08 -4.82 -40.37
N TYR A 68 -18.88 -5.88 -40.35
CA TYR A 68 -19.24 -6.59 -39.13
C TYR A 68 -18.03 -7.16 -38.40
N ILE A 69 -17.10 -7.82 -39.11
CA ILE A 69 -15.86 -8.35 -38.53
C ILE A 69 -14.97 -7.22 -37.98
N ARG A 70 -14.82 -6.09 -38.69
CA ARG A 70 -14.09 -4.92 -38.16
C ARG A 70 -14.69 -4.43 -36.85
N ARG A 71 -16.02 -4.48 -36.72
CA ARG A 71 -16.73 -4.06 -35.50
C ARG A 71 -16.46 -5.00 -34.32
N ILE A 72 -16.44 -6.32 -34.55
CA ILE A 72 -16.07 -7.31 -33.54
C ILE A 72 -14.64 -7.04 -33.02
N ARG A 73 -13.70 -6.78 -33.94
CA ARG A 73 -12.28 -6.55 -33.60
C ARG A 73 -12.06 -5.28 -32.78
N SER A 74 -12.86 -4.24 -32.98
CA SER A 74 -12.59 -2.88 -32.49
C SER A 74 -12.36 -2.73 -30.96
N TYR A 75 -12.89 -3.63 -30.13
CA TYR A 75 -12.74 -3.58 -28.66
C TYR A 75 -11.97 -4.79 -28.08
N ILE A 76 -11.42 -5.64 -28.94
CA ILE A 76 -10.64 -6.82 -28.54
C ILE A 76 -9.16 -6.48 -28.67
N LYS A 77 -8.42 -6.52 -27.56
CA LYS A 77 -6.98 -6.30 -27.55
C LYS A 77 -6.23 -7.58 -27.90
N THR A 78 -5.27 -7.49 -28.80
CA THR A 78 -4.43 -8.60 -29.28
C THR A 78 -2.96 -8.32 -28.96
N PRO A 79 -2.50 -8.59 -27.71
CA PRO A 79 -1.14 -8.24 -27.30
C PRO A 79 -0.05 -9.16 -27.89
N THR A 80 -0.43 -10.32 -28.45
CA THR A 80 0.49 -11.27 -29.09
C THR A 80 -0.05 -11.70 -30.46
N LYS A 81 0.84 -12.13 -31.36
CA LYS A 81 0.47 -12.67 -32.68
C LYS A 81 -0.40 -13.94 -32.58
N GLU A 82 -0.19 -14.74 -31.54
CA GLU A 82 -1.03 -15.91 -31.27
C GLU A 82 -2.48 -15.52 -30.97
N ILE A 83 -2.69 -14.49 -30.14
CA ILE A 83 -4.03 -14.00 -29.81
C ILE A 83 -4.67 -13.34 -31.03
N GLU A 84 -3.89 -12.69 -31.89
CA GLU A 84 -4.36 -12.16 -33.16
C GLU A 84 -4.83 -13.28 -34.11
N GLN A 85 -4.08 -14.37 -34.22
CA GLN A 85 -4.49 -15.54 -35.00
C GLN A 85 -5.77 -16.18 -34.43
N GLN A 86 -5.84 -16.37 -33.11
CA GLN A 86 -7.05 -16.87 -32.45
C GLN A 86 -8.26 -15.97 -32.71
N LEU A 87 -8.07 -14.64 -32.77
CA LEU A 87 -9.13 -13.70 -33.10
C LEU A 87 -9.56 -13.83 -34.57
N ASN A 88 -8.62 -14.06 -35.49
CA ASN A 88 -8.95 -14.33 -36.89
C ASN A 88 -9.80 -15.61 -37.01
N ASP A 89 -9.39 -16.70 -36.36
CA ASP A 89 -10.12 -17.97 -36.36
C ASP A 89 -11.51 -17.82 -35.73
N PHE A 90 -11.62 -17.09 -34.63
CA PHE A 90 -12.90 -16.75 -33.99
C PHE A 90 -13.82 -15.96 -34.93
N CYS A 91 -13.27 -14.98 -35.66
CA CYS A 91 -14.05 -14.20 -36.63
C CYS A 91 -14.63 -15.08 -37.74
N ASN A 92 -13.92 -16.14 -38.15
CA ASN A 92 -14.41 -17.10 -39.15
C ASN A 92 -15.63 -17.90 -38.66
N LEU A 93 -15.89 -17.95 -37.35
CA LEU A 93 -17.08 -18.56 -36.76
C LEU A 93 -18.29 -17.61 -36.70
N CYS A 94 -18.07 -16.32 -36.98
CA CYS A 94 -19.07 -15.27 -36.85
C CYS A 94 -19.71 -14.95 -38.20
N THR A 95 -21.04 -14.97 -38.28
CA THR A 95 -21.81 -14.52 -39.46
C THR A 95 -22.82 -13.46 -39.05
N TYR A 96 -23.41 -12.76 -40.03
CA TYR A 96 -24.33 -11.64 -39.76
C TYR A 96 -25.57 -11.71 -40.65
N VAL A 97 -26.73 -11.41 -40.06
CA VAL A 97 -28.01 -11.29 -40.76
C VAL A 97 -28.63 -9.93 -40.39
N SER A 98 -29.01 -9.14 -41.40
CA SER A 98 -29.72 -7.89 -41.18
C SER A 98 -31.23 -8.07 -41.28
N GLY A 99 -32.01 -7.52 -40.34
CA GLY A 99 -33.47 -7.65 -40.35
C GLY A 99 -34.17 -6.73 -39.34
N GLN A 100 -35.46 -6.50 -39.54
CA GLN A 100 -36.28 -5.70 -38.61
C GLN A 100 -36.73 -6.55 -37.42
N TYR A 101 -36.94 -5.91 -36.27
CA TYR A 101 -37.31 -6.57 -35.01
C TYR A 101 -38.80 -6.89 -34.88
N ASP A 102 -39.64 -6.40 -35.79
CA ASP A 102 -41.11 -6.43 -35.76
C ASP A 102 -41.73 -7.03 -37.03
N LYS A 103 -40.94 -7.80 -37.81
CA LYS A 103 -41.35 -8.37 -39.10
C LYS A 103 -41.04 -9.86 -39.17
N ASP A 104 -42.07 -10.68 -39.36
CA ASP A 104 -41.94 -12.13 -39.52
C ASP A 104 -40.96 -12.49 -40.64
N GLU A 105 -40.99 -11.77 -41.77
CA GLU A 105 -40.11 -12.04 -42.92
C GLU A 105 -38.63 -11.92 -42.55
N SER A 106 -38.30 -11.01 -41.64
CA SER A 106 -36.92 -10.81 -41.17
C SER A 106 -36.45 -11.94 -40.25
N PHE A 107 -37.35 -12.56 -39.48
CA PHE A 107 -37.03 -13.71 -38.64
C PHE A 107 -37.04 -15.03 -39.41
N LEU A 108 -37.88 -15.15 -40.45
CA LEU A 108 -37.81 -16.27 -41.40
C LEU A 108 -36.47 -16.29 -42.13
N ALA A 109 -35.99 -15.12 -42.60
CA ALA A 109 -34.65 -15.02 -43.19
C ALA A 109 -33.52 -15.38 -42.21
N LEU A 110 -33.67 -15.03 -40.92
CA LEU A 110 -32.75 -15.49 -39.88
C LEU A 110 -32.84 -17.01 -39.69
N ASN A 111 -34.03 -17.60 -39.64
CA ASN A 111 -34.21 -19.04 -39.50
C ASN A 111 -33.60 -19.81 -40.67
N ASP A 112 -33.80 -19.36 -41.92
CA ASP A 112 -33.19 -19.97 -43.10
C ASP A 112 -31.66 -19.99 -43.01
N HIS A 113 -31.05 -18.93 -42.47
CA HIS A 113 -29.61 -18.87 -42.24
C HIS A 113 -29.18 -19.84 -41.13
N LEU A 114 -29.95 -19.94 -40.04
CA LEU A 114 -29.68 -20.88 -38.95
C LEU A 114 -29.80 -22.33 -39.42
N GLU A 115 -30.84 -22.69 -40.16
CA GLU A 115 -31.04 -24.05 -40.69
C GLU A 115 -29.92 -24.47 -41.64
N LYS A 116 -29.39 -23.55 -42.46
CA LYS A 116 -28.21 -23.82 -43.30
C LYS A 116 -26.96 -24.15 -42.46
N LEU A 117 -26.73 -23.43 -41.37
CA LEU A 117 -25.61 -23.68 -40.45
C LEU A 117 -25.77 -24.97 -39.63
N GLU A 118 -27.03 -25.38 -39.42
CA GLU A 118 -27.42 -26.53 -38.62
C GLU A 118 -27.56 -27.83 -39.43
N SER A 119 -27.55 -27.73 -40.76
CA SER A 119 -27.74 -28.84 -41.68
C SER A 119 -26.82 -30.04 -41.37
N GLY A 120 -27.40 -31.24 -41.37
CA GLY A 120 -26.70 -32.50 -41.09
C GLY A 120 -26.55 -32.84 -39.59
N LYS A 121 -27.02 -31.99 -38.67
CA LYS A 121 -27.00 -32.30 -37.22
C LYS A 121 -28.33 -32.95 -36.77
N PRO A 122 -28.30 -34.02 -35.94
CA PRO A 122 -29.52 -34.72 -35.50
C PRO A 122 -30.38 -33.92 -34.51
N GLU A 123 -29.74 -33.06 -33.70
CA GLU A 123 -30.38 -32.12 -32.78
C GLU A 123 -29.64 -30.78 -32.87
N THR A 124 -30.32 -29.65 -32.70
CA THR A 124 -29.71 -28.32 -32.76
C THR A 124 -30.12 -27.49 -31.54
N HIS A 125 -29.14 -26.85 -30.91
CA HIS A 125 -29.40 -25.98 -29.76
C HIS A 125 -29.19 -24.52 -30.17
N ARG A 126 -30.08 -23.62 -29.72
CA ARG A 126 -30.03 -22.19 -30.05
C ARG A 126 -29.98 -21.34 -28.78
N LEU A 127 -28.97 -20.49 -28.66
CA LEU A 127 -28.84 -19.52 -27.56
C LEU A 127 -29.07 -18.11 -28.09
N PHE A 128 -30.21 -17.50 -27.75
CA PHE A 128 -30.56 -16.15 -28.17
C PHE A 128 -30.13 -15.13 -27.12
N TYR A 129 -29.05 -14.38 -27.37
CA TYR A 129 -28.61 -13.28 -26.52
C TYR A 129 -29.26 -11.97 -26.97
N MET A 130 -30.21 -11.46 -26.19
CA MET A 130 -30.95 -10.23 -26.49
C MET A 130 -30.22 -9.00 -25.94
N ALA A 131 -29.22 -8.51 -26.69
CA ALA A 131 -28.55 -7.23 -26.41
C ALA A 131 -29.38 -6.05 -26.98
N LEU A 132 -30.66 -6.00 -26.61
CA LEU A 132 -31.68 -5.12 -27.17
C LEU A 132 -32.27 -4.18 -26.11
N PRO A 133 -32.81 -3.02 -26.50
CA PRO A 133 -33.55 -2.18 -25.56
C PRO A 133 -34.87 -2.87 -25.12
N PRO A 134 -35.37 -2.58 -23.90
CA PRO A 134 -36.59 -3.21 -23.37
C PRO A 134 -37.84 -3.04 -24.24
N SER A 135 -37.92 -1.96 -25.02
CA SER A 135 -39.10 -1.63 -25.84
C SER A 135 -39.39 -2.63 -26.96
N VAL A 136 -38.37 -3.36 -27.44
CA VAL A 136 -38.53 -4.35 -28.52
C VAL A 136 -38.49 -5.78 -28.00
N PHE A 137 -38.29 -5.97 -26.71
CA PHE A 137 -37.98 -7.26 -26.12
C PHE A 137 -39.10 -8.28 -26.30
N THR A 138 -40.32 -7.91 -25.95
CA THR A 138 -41.50 -8.80 -26.03
C THR A 138 -41.81 -9.19 -27.47
N ILE A 139 -41.74 -8.22 -28.38
CA ILE A 139 -41.96 -8.40 -29.82
C ILE A 139 -40.93 -9.40 -30.38
N VAL A 140 -39.65 -9.17 -30.13
CA VAL A 140 -38.59 -10.06 -30.62
C VAL A 140 -38.70 -11.45 -30.01
N SER A 141 -39.04 -11.55 -28.72
CA SER A 141 -39.28 -12.84 -28.05
C SER A 141 -40.36 -13.67 -28.76
N GLN A 142 -41.49 -13.04 -29.09
CA GLN A 142 -42.61 -13.68 -29.79
C GLN A 142 -42.21 -14.15 -31.19
N HIS A 143 -41.52 -13.31 -31.97
CA HIS A 143 -41.06 -13.69 -33.30
C HIS A 143 -39.99 -14.79 -33.25
N LEU A 144 -39.07 -14.77 -32.27
CA LEU A 144 -38.11 -15.85 -32.09
C LEU A 144 -38.80 -17.18 -31.78
N LYS A 145 -39.81 -17.17 -30.90
CA LYS A 145 -40.58 -18.38 -30.57
C LYS A 145 -41.37 -18.90 -31.77
N LYS A 146 -41.97 -18.00 -32.55
CA LYS A 146 -42.79 -18.33 -33.72
C LYS A 146 -41.96 -18.82 -34.91
N CYS A 147 -40.84 -18.16 -35.21
CA CYS A 147 -40.12 -18.33 -36.48
C CYS A 147 -38.77 -19.02 -36.34
N CYS A 148 -38.11 -18.93 -35.18
CA CYS A 148 -36.72 -19.38 -35.00
C CYS A 148 -36.57 -20.44 -33.90
N TYR A 149 -37.65 -20.99 -33.37
CA TYR A 149 -37.57 -22.02 -32.35
C TYR A 149 -37.15 -23.36 -32.99
N PRO A 150 -36.14 -24.07 -32.46
CA PRO A 150 -35.64 -25.28 -33.08
C PRO A 150 -36.69 -26.39 -33.01
N SER A 151 -36.86 -27.14 -34.11
CA SER A 151 -37.81 -28.27 -34.17
C SER A 151 -37.33 -29.48 -33.35
N LYS A 152 -36.01 -29.67 -33.24
CA LYS A 152 -35.37 -30.70 -32.41
C LYS A 152 -34.19 -30.10 -31.65
N GLY A 153 -34.27 -30.10 -30.33
CA GLY A 153 -33.23 -29.60 -29.44
C GLY A 153 -33.77 -28.62 -28.42
N ILE A 154 -32.96 -27.66 -28.00
CA ILE A 154 -33.26 -26.76 -26.88
C ILE A 154 -32.96 -25.33 -27.30
N ALA A 155 -33.86 -24.41 -26.95
CA ALA A 155 -33.62 -22.99 -27.06
C ALA A 155 -33.48 -22.36 -25.68
N ARG A 156 -32.55 -21.41 -25.55
CA ARG A 156 -32.42 -20.57 -24.35
C ARG A 156 -32.36 -19.12 -24.78
N VAL A 157 -32.97 -18.24 -24.01
CA VAL A 157 -32.96 -16.81 -24.26
C VAL A 157 -32.33 -16.08 -23.08
N VAL A 158 -31.31 -15.28 -23.37
CA VAL A 158 -30.57 -14.47 -22.41
C VAL A 158 -31.04 -13.03 -22.54
N VAL A 159 -31.47 -12.45 -21.42
CA VAL A 159 -32.21 -11.20 -21.40
C VAL A 159 -31.55 -10.21 -20.45
N GLU A 160 -31.34 -8.98 -20.91
CA GLU A 160 -30.65 -7.92 -20.16
C GLU A 160 -31.64 -7.03 -19.40
N LYS A 161 -31.17 -6.44 -18.31
CA LYS A 161 -31.93 -5.45 -17.53
C LYS A 161 -32.19 -4.19 -18.37
N PRO A 162 -33.27 -3.41 -18.12
CA PRO A 162 -34.24 -3.51 -17.02
C PRO A 162 -35.40 -4.49 -17.23
N PHE A 163 -35.83 -5.14 -16.15
CA PHE A 163 -36.97 -6.08 -16.12
C PHE A 163 -38.25 -5.41 -15.60
N GLY A 164 -38.65 -4.33 -16.26
CA GLY A 164 -39.67 -3.40 -15.78
C GLY A 164 -39.09 -2.27 -14.91
N LYS A 165 -39.93 -1.29 -14.57
CA LYS A 165 -39.59 -0.12 -13.73
C LYS A 165 -40.16 -0.22 -12.31
N ASP A 166 -41.12 -1.11 -12.11
CA ASP A 166 -41.83 -1.37 -10.87
C ASP A 166 -42.46 -2.77 -10.90
N LEU A 167 -43.20 -3.14 -9.85
CA LEU A 167 -43.86 -4.45 -9.75
C LEU A 167 -44.89 -4.68 -10.87
N ALA A 168 -45.64 -3.65 -11.27
CA ALA A 168 -46.71 -3.79 -12.25
C ALA A 168 -46.13 -4.06 -13.64
N SER A 169 -45.20 -3.21 -14.09
CA SER A 169 -44.50 -3.37 -15.37
C SER A 169 -43.63 -4.63 -15.43
N SER A 170 -43.04 -5.06 -14.30
CA SER A 170 -42.30 -6.32 -14.24
C SER A 170 -43.21 -7.54 -14.37
N ARG A 171 -44.40 -7.52 -13.77
CA ARG A 171 -45.42 -8.57 -13.93
C ARG A 171 -46.00 -8.61 -15.34
N GLU A 172 -46.21 -7.46 -15.96
CA GLU A 172 -46.63 -7.37 -17.35
C GLU A 172 -45.59 -8.00 -18.30
N LEU A 173 -44.31 -7.65 -18.10
CA LEU A 173 -43.20 -8.26 -18.82
C LEU A 173 -43.18 -9.78 -18.64
N GLN A 174 -43.29 -10.27 -17.40
CA GLN A 174 -43.34 -11.71 -17.13
C GLN A 174 -44.53 -12.38 -17.84
N LYS A 175 -45.73 -11.80 -17.73
CA LYS A 175 -46.96 -12.32 -18.36
C LYS A 175 -46.87 -12.37 -19.88
N SER A 176 -46.11 -11.46 -20.49
CA SER A 176 -45.87 -11.44 -21.93
C SER A 176 -44.89 -12.52 -22.41
N LEU A 177 -43.99 -13.00 -21.53
CA LEU A 177 -42.98 -14.01 -21.84
C LEU A 177 -43.44 -15.44 -21.55
N GLU A 178 -44.23 -15.61 -20.48
CA GLU A 178 -44.67 -16.91 -19.97
C GLU A 178 -45.35 -17.83 -21.00
N PRO A 179 -46.15 -17.33 -21.97
CA PRO A 179 -46.73 -18.18 -23.01
C PRO A 179 -45.68 -18.76 -23.98
N ASP A 180 -44.58 -18.04 -24.19
CA ASP A 180 -43.59 -18.33 -25.23
C ASP A 180 -42.40 -19.12 -24.68
N TRP A 181 -42.00 -18.89 -23.44
CA TRP A 181 -40.77 -19.45 -22.88
C TRP A 181 -41.00 -20.05 -21.51
N LYS A 182 -40.45 -21.26 -21.32
CA LYS A 182 -40.41 -21.88 -19.99
C LYS A 182 -39.36 -21.19 -19.12
N GLU A 183 -39.52 -21.28 -17.81
CA GLU A 183 -38.61 -20.61 -16.87
C GLU A 183 -37.17 -21.17 -16.94
N ASP A 184 -36.97 -22.43 -17.30
CA ASP A 184 -35.66 -23.07 -17.54
C ASP A 184 -35.01 -22.68 -18.88
N GLU A 185 -35.76 -22.01 -19.76
CA GLU A 185 -35.29 -21.45 -21.03
C GLU A 185 -34.91 -19.96 -20.89
N LEU A 186 -35.37 -19.28 -19.83
CA LEU A 186 -35.21 -17.85 -19.60
C LEU A 186 -34.02 -17.52 -18.67
N PHE A 187 -33.00 -16.84 -19.20
CA PHE A 187 -31.80 -16.45 -18.47
C PHE A 187 -31.73 -14.93 -18.29
N ARG A 188 -32.21 -14.44 -17.14
CA ARG A 188 -32.21 -13.02 -16.78
C ARG A 188 -30.84 -12.61 -16.23
N ILE A 189 -30.16 -11.68 -16.90
CA ILE A 189 -28.81 -11.26 -16.52
C ILE A 189 -28.85 -10.24 -15.38
N ASP A 190 -28.20 -10.62 -14.28
CA ASP A 190 -27.56 -9.70 -13.36
C ASP A 190 -26.06 -9.97 -13.36
N HIS A 191 -25.30 -9.10 -14.03
CA HIS A 191 -23.86 -9.29 -14.21
C HIS A 191 -23.06 -9.26 -12.90
N TYR A 192 -23.63 -8.80 -11.77
CA TYR A 192 -22.95 -8.87 -10.48
C TYR A 192 -22.83 -10.30 -9.97
N LEU A 193 -23.80 -11.17 -10.27
CA LEU A 193 -23.73 -12.59 -9.94
C LEU A 193 -22.57 -13.29 -10.68
N GLY A 194 -22.13 -12.73 -11.80
CA GLY A 194 -20.96 -13.20 -12.55
C GLY A 194 -19.62 -12.83 -11.89
N LYS A 195 -19.59 -11.86 -10.97
CA LYS A 195 -18.35 -11.39 -10.34
C LYS A 195 -17.84 -12.42 -9.34
N GLU A 196 -16.54 -12.66 -9.39
CA GLU A 196 -15.87 -13.68 -8.58
C GLU A 196 -16.14 -13.54 -7.08
N MET A 197 -16.04 -12.32 -6.54
CA MET A 197 -16.32 -12.07 -5.12
C MET A 197 -17.74 -12.42 -4.72
N VAL A 198 -18.72 -12.27 -5.62
CA VAL A 198 -20.12 -12.60 -5.34
C VAL A 198 -20.29 -14.12 -5.32
N LYS A 199 -19.63 -14.85 -6.23
CA LYS A 199 -19.60 -16.32 -6.24
C LYS A 199 -18.95 -16.91 -4.97
N ASN A 200 -17.88 -16.28 -4.49
CA ASN A 200 -17.14 -16.72 -3.30
C ASN A 200 -17.94 -16.63 -2.00
N ILE A 201 -19.05 -15.88 -1.96
CA ILE A 201 -19.91 -15.77 -0.76
C ILE A 201 -20.39 -17.17 -0.31
N LEU A 202 -20.82 -18.02 -1.25
CA LEU A 202 -21.34 -19.35 -0.91
C LEU A 202 -20.26 -20.25 -0.32
N ILE A 203 -19.05 -20.24 -0.90
CA ILE A 203 -17.91 -21.02 -0.42
C ILE A 203 -17.48 -20.51 0.97
N LEU A 204 -17.40 -19.19 1.15
CA LEU A 204 -17.05 -18.58 2.42
C LEU A 204 -18.02 -18.99 3.53
N ARG A 205 -19.32 -18.93 3.28
CA ARG A 205 -20.35 -19.23 4.28
C ARG A 205 -20.49 -20.72 4.57
N PHE A 206 -20.57 -21.54 3.54
CA PHE A 206 -20.96 -22.96 3.69
C PHE A 206 -19.78 -23.94 3.62
N GLY A 207 -18.59 -23.47 3.22
CA GLY A 207 -17.36 -24.26 3.25
C GLY A 207 -16.54 -24.10 4.54
N ASN A 208 -16.94 -23.22 5.47
CA ASN A 208 -16.16 -22.91 6.68
C ASN A 208 -17.02 -22.98 7.94
N SER A 209 -16.74 -23.95 8.82
CA SER A 209 -17.53 -24.17 10.04
C SER A 209 -17.55 -22.97 10.99
N PHE A 210 -16.43 -22.24 11.11
CA PHE A 210 -16.37 -21.03 11.93
C PHE A 210 -17.37 -19.96 11.45
N PHE A 211 -17.40 -19.68 10.14
CA PHE A 211 -18.40 -18.75 9.61
C PHE A 211 -19.81 -19.30 9.76
N GLY A 212 -20.02 -20.61 9.56
CA GLY A 212 -21.32 -21.24 9.84
C GLY A 212 -21.86 -20.94 11.25
N ALA A 213 -21.00 -20.96 12.26
CA ALA A 213 -21.36 -20.69 13.65
C ALA A 213 -21.62 -19.20 13.96
N THR A 214 -20.89 -18.29 13.30
CA THR A 214 -20.96 -16.85 13.59
C THR A 214 -21.90 -16.07 12.65
N TRP A 215 -22.51 -16.70 11.64
CA TRP A 215 -23.30 -16.01 10.61
C TRP A 215 -24.78 -15.83 11.00
N ASN A 216 -25.04 -15.16 12.11
CA ASN A 216 -26.39 -15.00 12.68
C ASN A 216 -26.48 -13.76 13.59
N ARG A 217 -27.69 -13.41 14.00
CA ARG A 217 -28.00 -12.29 14.89
C ARG A 217 -27.34 -12.34 16.26
N GLN A 218 -26.89 -13.49 16.73
CA GLN A 218 -26.18 -13.60 18.01
C GLN A 218 -24.79 -12.97 17.92
N ASN A 219 -24.17 -13.00 16.74
CA ASN A 219 -22.79 -12.58 16.53
C ASN A 219 -22.66 -11.34 15.64
N ILE A 220 -23.54 -11.17 14.66
CA ILE A 220 -23.52 -10.05 13.71
C ILE A 220 -24.38 -8.91 14.25
N ASP A 221 -23.79 -7.71 14.25
CA ASP A 221 -24.48 -6.46 14.56
C ASP A 221 -25.16 -5.87 13.33
N ASN A 222 -24.43 -5.71 12.22
CA ASN A 222 -24.98 -5.21 10.96
C ASN A 222 -24.24 -5.73 9.73
N VAL A 223 -24.93 -5.68 8.59
CA VAL A 223 -24.38 -6.01 7.27
C VAL A 223 -24.48 -4.77 6.38
N GLN A 224 -23.40 -4.40 5.71
CA GLN A 224 -23.34 -3.24 4.81
C GLN A 224 -22.94 -3.67 3.40
N ILE A 225 -23.68 -3.22 2.40
CA ILE A 225 -23.39 -3.47 0.98
C ILE A 225 -23.28 -2.11 0.30
N THR A 226 -22.08 -1.79 -0.17
CA THR A 226 -21.73 -0.45 -0.67
C THR A 226 -21.32 -0.50 -2.13
N PHE A 227 -21.90 0.39 -2.93
CA PHE A 227 -21.54 0.67 -4.32
C PHE A 227 -21.30 2.16 -4.52
N LYS A 228 -20.11 2.53 -4.99
CA LYS A 228 -19.68 3.91 -5.20
C LYS A 228 -19.00 4.04 -6.54
N GLU A 229 -19.41 5.05 -7.30
CA GLU A 229 -18.74 5.46 -8.54
C GLU A 229 -18.26 6.91 -8.41
N PRO A 230 -17.03 7.23 -8.83
CA PRO A 230 -16.48 8.57 -8.72
C PRO A 230 -16.88 9.49 -9.89
N PHE A 231 -17.49 8.93 -10.93
CA PHE A 231 -18.01 9.64 -12.10
C PHE A 231 -19.52 9.82 -12.01
N GLY A 232 -20.06 10.80 -12.73
CA GLY A 232 -21.48 11.15 -12.74
C GLY A 232 -22.27 10.29 -13.73
N THR A 233 -23.27 10.89 -14.38
CA THR A 233 -24.00 10.23 -15.48
C THR A 233 -23.34 10.40 -16.86
N GLU A 234 -22.30 11.23 -16.97
CA GLU A 234 -21.45 11.36 -18.16
C GLU A 234 -22.24 11.48 -19.48
N GLY A 235 -23.20 12.41 -19.54
CA GLY A 235 -24.04 12.65 -20.73
C GLY A 235 -25.16 11.62 -20.96
N ARG A 236 -25.35 10.68 -20.02
CA ARG A 236 -26.49 9.74 -19.99
C ARG A 236 -27.54 10.13 -18.96
N GLY A 237 -27.57 11.40 -18.56
CA GLY A 237 -28.46 11.93 -17.53
C GLY A 237 -29.94 11.64 -17.82
N GLY A 238 -30.40 11.89 -19.05
CA GLY A 238 -31.79 11.68 -19.45
C GLY A 238 -32.25 10.23 -19.36
N TYR A 239 -31.42 9.26 -19.77
CA TYR A 239 -31.73 7.83 -19.58
C TYR A 239 -31.74 7.48 -18.09
N PHE A 240 -30.76 7.96 -17.31
CA PHE A 240 -30.68 7.67 -15.89
C PHE A 240 -31.85 8.28 -15.10
N ASP A 241 -32.40 9.42 -15.54
CA ASP A 241 -33.49 10.15 -14.88
C ASP A 241 -34.77 9.32 -14.75
N GLU A 242 -35.05 8.47 -15.74
CA GLU A 242 -36.22 7.59 -15.71
C GLU A 242 -36.12 6.45 -14.68
N PHE A 243 -34.91 6.12 -14.22
CA PHE A 243 -34.66 4.94 -13.38
C PHE A 243 -34.16 5.32 -11.98
N GLY A 244 -33.18 6.20 -11.91
CA GLY A 244 -32.46 6.56 -10.69
C GLY A 244 -31.63 5.42 -10.09
N ILE A 245 -30.84 5.75 -9.07
CA ILE A 245 -29.86 4.81 -8.49
C ILE A 245 -30.50 3.55 -7.87
N VAL A 246 -31.75 3.66 -7.41
CA VAL A 246 -32.48 2.55 -6.78
C VAL A 246 -32.75 1.46 -7.80
N ARG A 247 -33.24 1.81 -9.01
CA ARG A 247 -33.52 0.83 -10.07
C ARG A 247 -32.26 0.42 -10.82
N ASP A 248 -31.31 1.34 -10.98
CA ASP A 248 -30.07 1.07 -11.71
C ASP A 248 -29.22 0.00 -11.00
N VAL A 249 -29.06 0.10 -9.67
CA VAL A 249 -28.08 -0.69 -8.91
C VAL A 249 -28.65 -1.38 -7.65
N MET A 250 -29.56 -0.73 -6.90
CA MET A 250 -29.99 -1.29 -5.61
C MET A 250 -30.92 -2.49 -5.76
N GLN A 251 -31.97 -2.33 -6.57
CA GLN A 251 -33.03 -3.33 -6.74
C GLN A 251 -32.51 -4.62 -7.38
N ASN A 252 -31.46 -4.54 -8.18
CA ASN A 252 -30.82 -5.68 -8.84
C ASN A 252 -29.56 -6.11 -8.08
N HIS A 253 -28.42 -5.45 -8.33
CA HIS A 253 -27.09 -5.88 -7.93
C HIS A 253 -26.95 -6.03 -6.42
N LEU A 254 -27.34 -5.01 -5.64
CA LEU A 254 -27.18 -5.05 -4.19
C LEU A 254 -28.16 -6.01 -3.54
N LEU A 255 -29.39 -6.08 -4.03
CA LEU A 255 -30.40 -7.02 -3.53
C LEU A 255 -29.99 -8.48 -3.81
N GLN A 256 -29.44 -8.78 -4.99
CA GLN A 256 -28.90 -10.11 -5.30
C GLN A 256 -27.77 -10.50 -4.33
N VAL A 257 -26.83 -9.59 -4.07
CA VAL A 257 -25.76 -9.81 -3.08
C VAL A 257 -26.34 -10.01 -1.68
N LEU A 258 -27.34 -9.21 -1.28
CA LEU A 258 -28.04 -9.36 0.01
C LEU A 258 -28.62 -10.77 0.16
N THR A 259 -29.31 -11.27 -0.86
CA THR A 259 -29.90 -12.62 -0.80
C THR A 259 -28.83 -13.70 -0.59
N LEU A 260 -27.67 -13.60 -1.24
CA LEU A 260 -26.56 -14.55 -1.07
C LEU A 260 -25.92 -14.47 0.33
N LEU A 261 -25.88 -13.28 0.92
CA LEU A 261 -25.37 -13.08 2.28
C LEU A 261 -26.35 -13.61 3.34
N ALA A 262 -27.65 -13.52 3.07
CA ALA A 262 -28.67 -13.80 4.06
C ALA A 262 -29.32 -15.19 3.95
N MET A 263 -29.26 -15.85 2.79
CA MET A 263 -29.90 -17.15 2.54
C MET A 263 -29.48 -18.23 3.53
N GLU A 264 -30.34 -19.21 3.79
CA GLU A 264 -29.93 -20.41 4.55
C GLU A 264 -29.00 -21.29 3.71
N ARG A 265 -28.42 -22.30 4.36
CA ARG A 265 -27.62 -23.31 3.65
C ARG A 265 -28.55 -24.08 2.71
N PRO A 266 -28.34 -24.03 1.38
CA PRO A 266 -29.17 -24.78 0.45
C PRO A 266 -28.92 -26.29 0.62
N ILE A 267 -29.91 -27.10 0.24
CA ILE A 267 -29.84 -28.57 0.31
C ILE A 267 -28.72 -29.09 -0.58
N SER A 268 -28.53 -28.48 -1.74
CA SER A 268 -27.42 -28.76 -2.66
C SER A 268 -26.95 -27.49 -3.39
N PHE A 269 -25.96 -27.62 -4.28
CA PHE A 269 -25.54 -26.54 -5.17
C PHE A 269 -26.32 -26.51 -6.49
N SER A 270 -27.47 -27.20 -6.58
CA SER A 270 -28.36 -27.08 -7.73
C SER A 270 -28.89 -25.63 -7.85
N ALA A 271 -29.19 -25.20 -9.08
CA ALA A 271 -29.65 -23.84 -9.33
C ALA A 271 -30.96 -23.52 -8.59
N GLU A 272 -31.89 -24.48 -8.55
CA GLU A 272 -33.19 -24.33 -7.89
C GLU A 272 -33.07 -24.30 -6.37
N ASP A 273 -32.25 -25.17 -5.75
CA ASP A 273 -32.07 -25.14 -4.29
C ASP A 273 -31.47 -23.80 -3.83
N ILE A 274 -30.53 -23.24 -4.60
CA ILE A 274 -29.98 -21.91 -4.31
C ILE A 274 -31.04 -20.82 -4.51
N ARG A 275 -31.85 -20.92 -5.58
CA ARG A 275 -32.91 -19.97 -5.90
C ARG A 275 -33.98 -19.95 -4.80
N ASP A 276 -34.39 -21.11 -4.32
CA ASP A 276 -35.39 -21.26 -3.26
C ASP A 276 -34.97 -20.55 -1.97
N GLU A 277 -33.71 -20.70 -1.56
CA GLU A 277 -33.22 -20.02 -0.36
C GLU A 277 -33.09 -18.50 -0.55
N LYS A 278 -32.73 -18.04 -1.75
CA LYS A 278 -32.75 -16.60 -2.07
C LYS A 278 -34.17 -16.03 -2.03
N VAL A 279 -35.14 -16.75 -2.60
CA VAL A 279 -36.56 -16.35 -2.58
C VAL A 279 -37.12 -16.36 -1.16
N ARG A 280 -36.73 -17.34 -0.34
CA ARG A 280 -37.11 -17.40 1.09
C ARG A 280 -36.69 -16.15 1.85
N VAL A 281 -35.47 -15.64 1.60
CA VAL A 281 -35.01 -14.37 2.15
C VAL A 281 -35.88 -13.21 1.68
N LEU A 282 -36.12 -13.08 0.37
CA LEU A 282 -36.90 -11.96 -0.18
C LEU A 282 -38.31 -11.91 0.40
N ARG A 283 -38.95 -13.07 0.60
CA ARG A 283 -40.28 -13.16 1.23
C ARG A 283 -40.29 -12.73 2.70
N ALA A 284 -39.15 -12.78 3.38
CA ALA A 284 -38.98 -12.35 4.77
C ALA A 284 -38.60 -10.86 4.90
N ILE A 285 -38.39 -10.13 3.79
CA ILE A 285 -38.09 -8.69 3.82
C ILE A 285 -39.42 -7.91 3.71
N PRO A 286 -39.84 -7.16 4.74
CA PRO A 286 -40.98 -6.26 4.63
C PRO A 286 -40.73 -5.14 3.61
N ALA A 287 -41.79 -4.51 3.13
CA ALA A 287 -41.66 -3.30 2.32
C ALA A 287 -40.82 -2.24 3.05
N ILE A 288 -39.89 -1.61 2.33
CA ILE A 288 -38.99 -0.61 2.90
C ILE A 288 -39.78 0.67 3.18
N GLU A 289 -39.79 1.09 4.45
CA GLU A 289 -40.45 2.33 4.86
C GLU A 289 -39.58 3.57 4.57
N PRO A 290 -40.16 4.71 4.17
CA PRO A 290 -39.40 5.93 3.87
C PRO A 290 -38.48 6.40 5.00
N LYS A 291 -38.84 6.18 6.26
CA LYS A 291 -38.02 6.54 7.43
C LYS A 291 -36.66 5.82 7.47
N ASN A 292 -36.54 4.69 6.78
CA ASN A 292 -35.32 3.89 6.68
C ASN A 292 -34.52 4.20 5.40
N VAL A 293 -34.86 5.28 4.69
CA VAL A 293 -34.27 5.63 3.40
C VAL A 293 -33.75 7.07 3.42
N ILE A 294 -32.52 7.25 2.96
CA ILE A 294 -31.91 8.54 2.66
C ILE A 294 -31.62 8.57 1.18
N ILE A 295 -32.10 9.60 0.48
CA ILE A 295 -31.78 9.84 -0.94
C ILE A 295 -31.01 11.15 -1.09
N GLY A 296 -30.19 11.23 -2.13
CA GLY A 296 -29.43 12.42 -2.47
C GLY A 296 -29.30 12.57 -3.99
N GLN A 297 -29.04 13.80 -4.42
CA GLN A 297 -28.71 14.16 -5.80
C GLN A 297 -27.40 14.97 -5.77
N TYR A 298 -26.41 14.60 -6.57
CA TYR A 298 -25.10 15.25 -6.51
C TYR A 298 -25.16 16.69 -7.05
N GLY A 299 -24.54 17.60 -6.30
CA GLY A 299 -24.30 18.99 -6.72
C GLY A 299 -22.99 19.16 -7.48
N LYS A 300 -22.66 20.40 -7.79
CA LYS A 300 -21.36 20.77 -8.37
C LYS A 300 -20.23 20.40 -7.41
N SER A 301 -19.09 19.95 -7.93
CA SER A 301 -17.93 19.66 -7.07
C SER A 301 -17.35 20.94 -6.47
N LEU A 302 -16.73 20.82 -5.29
CA LEU A 302 -16.16 21.97 -4.56
C LEU A 302 -15.04 22.69 -5.32
N ASP A 303 -14.28 21.94 -6.12
CA ASP A 303 -13.22 22.46 -7.00
C ASP A 303 -13.75 22.99 -8.35
N GLY A 304 -15.06 22.89 -8.59
CA GLY A 304 -15.71 23.28 -9.84
C GLY A 304 -15.40 22.41 -11.05
N SER A 305 -14.64 21.33 -10.90
CA SER A 305 -14.22 20.46 -12.02
C SER A 305 -15.32 19.58 -12.58
N LYS A 306 -16.36 19.27 -11.80
CA LYS A 306 -17.50 18.43 -12.19
C LYS A 306 -18.82 19.17 -12.05
N PRO A 307 -19.69 19.13 -13.06
CA PRO A 307 -20.98 19.80 -13.03
C PRO A 307 -21.94 19.13 -12.06
N SER A 308 -23.00 19.84 -11.68
CA SER A 308 -24.13 19.24 -10.94
C SER A 308 -24.98 18.33 -11.83
N TYR A 309 -25.81 17.45 -11.24
CA TYR A 309 -26.66 16.55 -12.04
C TYR A 309 -27.62 17.31 -12.98
N LYS A 310 -28.13 18.48 -12.55
CA LYS A 310 -29.08 19.31 -13.30
C LYS A 310 -28.42 20.20 -14.36
N GLU A 311 -27.09 20.28 -14.37
CA GLU A 311 -26.32 20.95 -15.41
C GLU A 311 -26.14 20.06 -16.65
N ASP A 312 -26.46 18.76 -16.58
CA ASP A 312 -26.59 17.91 -17.76
C ASP A 312 -27.82 18.35 -18.58
N ASP A 313 -27.62 18.75 -19.84
CA ASP A 313 -28.68 19.25 -20.73
C ASP A 313 -29.76 18.20 -21.04
N THR A 314 -29.45 16.92 -20.83
CA THR A 314 -30.40 15.82 -21.02
C THR A 314 -31.32 15.60 -19.82
N VAL A 315 -31.11 16.32 -18.70
CA VAL A 315 -31.86 16.16 -17.45
C VAL A 315 -32.84 17.33 -17.25
N PRO A 316 -34.12 17.05 -16.91
CA PRO A 316 -35.08 18.10 -16.55
C PRO A 316 -34.59 18.94 -15.36
N LYS A 317 -34.71 20.27 -15.45
CA LYS A 317 -34.20 21.19 -14.41
C LYS A 317 -34.91 21.03 -13.06
N ASP A 318 -36.14 20.54 -13.06
CA ASP A 318 -36.93 20.21 -11.87
C ASP A 318 -36.76 18.75 -11.40
N SER A 319 -35.89 17.96 -12.05
CA SER A 319 -35.69 16.54 -11.72
C SER A 319 -35.39 16.33 -10.22
N ARG A 320 -36.07 15.32 -9.67
CA ARG A 320 -35.89 14.79 -8.32
C ARG A 320 -35.23 13.41 -8.33
N CYS A 321 -34.62 13.01 -9.44
CA CYS A 321 -34.01 11.70 -9.59
C CYS A 321 -32.87 11.51 -8.57
N PRO A 322 -32.92 10.44 -7.74
CA PRO A 322 -31.87 10.16 -6.78
C PRO A 322 -30.63 9.58 -7.46
N THR A 323 -29.49 10.26 -7.33
CA THR A 323 -28.17 9.78 -7.77
C THR A 323 -27.41 9.09 -6.63
N PHE A 324 -27.90 9.22 -5.41
CA PHE A 324 -27.44 8.54 -4.20
C PHE A 324 -28.65 8.01 -3.42
N CYS A 325 -28.50 6.82 -2.85
CA CYS A 325 -29.44 6.28 -1.89
C CYS A 325 -28.68 5.48 -0.83
N ALA A 326 -29.16 5.54 0.41
CA ALA A 326 -28.82 4.65 1.50
C ALA A 326 -30.11 4.16 2.14
N LEU A 327 -30.30 2.85 2.23
CA LEU A 327 -31.49 2.26 2.83
C LEU A 327 -31.14 1.16 3.83
N VAL A 328 -32.02 0.94 4.79
CA VAL A 328 -31.93 -0.14 5.76
C VAL A 328 -33.07 -1.13 5.54
N ALA A 329 -32.72 -2.38 5.29
CA ALA A 329 -33.64 -3.50 5.23
C ALA A 329 -33.51 -4.38 6.48
N TYR A 330 -34.62 -5.00 6.89
CA TYR A 330 -34.65 -6.00 7.95
C TYR A 330 -35.24 -7.29 7.40
N ILE A 331 -34.66 -8.42 7.78
CA ILE A 331 -35.09 -9.76 7.34
C ILE A 331 -35.77 -10.44 8.53
N LYS A 332 -37.10 -10.62 8.45
CA LYS A 332 -37.92 -11.21 9.52
C LYS A 332 -37.83 -12.73 9.50
N ASN A 333 -36.70 -13.27 9.96
CA ASN A 333 -36.52 -14.70 10.21
C ASN A 333 -35.62 -14.93 11.43
N GLU A 334 -35.51 -16.18 11.89
CA GLU A 334 -34.75 -16.54 13.10
C GLU A 334 -33.28 -16.10 13.03
N ARG A 335 -32.64 -16.23 11.86
CA ARG A 335 -31.21 -15.91 11.70
C ARG A 335 -30.92 -14.41 11.79
N TRP A 336 -31.80 -13.56 11.28
CA TRP A 336 -31.52 -12.14 11.04
C TRP A 336 -32.43 -11.16 11.78
N ASP A 337 -33.36 -11.65 12.60
CA ASP A 337 -34.26 -10.78 13.35
C ASP A 337 -33.51 -9.73 14.18
N GLY A 338 -33.82 -8.46 13.94
CA GLY A 338 -33.17 -7.29 14.55
C GLY A 338 -31.84 -6.84 13.90
N VAL A 339 -31.28 -7.57 12.94
CA VAL A 339 -30.01 -7.20 12.27
C VAL A 339 -30.29 -6.27 11.07
N PRO A 340 -29.80 -5.03 11.06
CA PRO A 340 -29.95 -4.13 9.91
C PRO A 340 -29.03 -4.52 8.74
N PHE A 341 -29.63 -4.63 7.55
CA PHE A 341 -28.93 -4.72 6.27
C PHE A 341 -28.92 -3.35 5.58
N ILE A 342 -27.77 -2.71 5.57
CA ILE A 342 -27.58 -1.35 5.07
C ILE A 342 -27.08 -1.42 3.63
N MET A 343 -27.86 -0.94 2.66
CA MET A 343 -27.45 -0.84 1.26
C MET A 343 -27.18 0.62 0.88
N LYS A 344 -26.00 0.90 0.33
CA LYS A 344 -25.58 2.24 -0.09
C LYS A 344 -25.17 2.19 -1.56
N ALA A 345 -25.74 3.05 -2.40
CA ALA A 345 -25.37 3.17 -3.80
C ALA A 345 -25.31 4.64 -4.20
N GLY A 346 -24.29 5.05 -4.95
CA GLY A 346 -24.27 6.39 -5.54
C GLY A 346 -23.20 6.63 -6.59
N LYS A 347 -23.49 7.65 -7.41
CA LYS A 347 -22.59 8.21 -8.43
C LYS A 347 -21.99 9.55 -7.95
N ALA A 348 -20.93 10.00 -8.60
CA ALA A 348 -20.16 11.19 -8.24
C ALA A 348 -19.67 11.22 -6.78
N LEU A 349 -19.24 10.07 -6.27
CA LEU A 349 -18.68 9.92 -4.92
C LEU A 349 -17.14 10.05 -4.91
N ASN A 350 -16.53 9.96 -3.73
CA ASN A 350 -15.10 10.22 -3.55
C ASN A 350 -14.16 9.13 -4.12
N GLU A 351 -14.67 7.95 -4.47
CA GLU A 351 -13.87 6.82 -4.96
C GLU A 351 -14.74 5.79 -5.70
N GLN A 352 -14.10 4.91 -6.48
CA GLN A 352 -14.73 3.70 -6.99
C GLN A 352 -14.63 2.58 -5.96
N LYS A 353 -15.77 2.08 -5.49
CA LYS A 353 -15.80 1.05 -4.45
C LYS A 353 -17.03 0.16 -4.58
N THR A 354 -16.82 -1.15 -4.59
CA THR A 354 -17.88 -2.14 -4.36
C THR A 354 -17.41 -3.00 -3.20
N GLU A 355 -18.15 -3.04 -2.10
CA GLU A 355 -17.70 -3.68 -0.86
C GLU A 355 -18.88 -4.26 -0.09
N ILE A 356 -18.67 -5.43 0.51
CA ILE A 356 -19.53 -5.97 1.55
C ILE A 356 -18.77 -5.89 2.88
N ARG A 357 -19.42 -5.43 3.94
CA ARG A 357 -18.89 -5.39 5.30
C ARG A 357 -19.87 -6.07 6.24
N ILE A 358 -19.38 -6.97 7.08
CA ILE A 358 -20.14 -7.62 8.14
C ILE A 358 -19.49 -7.22 9.44
N GLN A 359 -20.19 -6.45 10.25
CA GLN A 359 -19.71 -5.99 11.55
C GLN A 359 -20.30 -6.88 12.64
N PHE A 360 -19.44 -7.44 13.48
CA PHE A 360 -19.81 -8.29 14.59
C PHE A 360 -20.18 -7.46 15.83
N LYS A 361 -20.87 -8.07 16.78
CA LYS A 361 -21.22 -7.44 18.05
C LYS A 361 -19.99 -7.22 18.93
N ASP A 362 -20.15 -6.34 19.91
CA ASP A 362 -19.16 -6.13 20.97
C ASP A 362 -18.97 -7.41 21.79
N VAL A 363 -17.75 -7.65 22.27
CA VAL A 363 -17.52 -8.71 23.26
C VAL A 363 -18.19 -8.29 24.56
N THR A 364 -19.16 -9.08 25.03
CA THR A 364 -19.89 -8.78 26.27
C THR A 364 -18.96 -8.88 27.48
N SER A 365 -18.88 -7.79 28.27
CA SER A 365 -18.26 -7.70 29.59
C SER A 365 -16.93 -8.45 29.75
N GLY A 366 -15.81 -7.79 29.43
CA GLY A 366 -14.47 -8.36 29.54
C GLY A 366 -13.50 -7.52 30.38
N ILE A 367 -12.33 -8.09 30.64
CA ILE A 367 -11.17 -7.44 31.31
C ILE A 367 -10.58 -6.26 30.52
N PHE A 368 -10.96 -6.13 29.24
CA PHE A 368 -10.42 -5.12 28.33
C PHE A 368 -11.44 -3.99 28.14
N LYS A 369 -11.02 -2.76 28.45
CA LYS A 369 -11.78 -1.54 28.16
C LYS A 369 -11.53 -1.13 26.70
N ASP A 370 -12.55 -0.62 26.02
CA ASP A 370 -12.49 -0.04 24.67
C ASP A 370 -12.06 -0.98 23.52
N ILE A 371 -12.48 -2.26 23.54
CA ILE A 371 -12.32 -3.14 22.37
C ILE A 371 -13.35 -2.78 21.30
N PRO A 372 -12.94 -2.45 20.07
CA PRO A 372 -13.87 -2.19 18.98
C PRO A 372 -14.34 -3.49 18.30
N ARG A 373 -15.42 -3.39 17.53
CA ARG A 373 -16.06 -4.53 16.87
C ARG A 373 -15.18 -5.17 15.79
N ASN A 374 -15.26 -6.49 15.69
CA ASN A 374 -14.66 -7.21 14.57
C ASN A 374 -15.43 -6.92 13.28
N GLU A 375 -14.73 -6.94 12.13
CA GLU A 375 -15.35 -6.77 10.83
C GLU A 375 -14.79 -7.77 9.81
N LEU A 376 -15.67 -8.32 8.98
CA LEU A 376 -15.31 -9.08 7.78
C LEU A 376 -15.61 -8.20 6.57
N VAL A 377 -14.60 -7.96 5.73
CA VAL A 377 -14.72 -7.06 4.57
C VAL A 377 -14.39 -7.83 3.28
N MET A 378 -15.29 -7.75 2.31
CA MET A 378 -15.12 -8.34 0.98
C MET A 378 -15.06 -7.20 -0.05
N PRO A 379 -13.86 -6.66 -0.33
CA PRO A 379 -13.69 -5.62 -1.33
C PRO A 379 -13.70 -6.24 -2.73
N ASN A 380 -14.45 -5.63 -3.63
CA ASN A 380 -14.43 -5.95 -5.06
C ASN A 380 -13.64 -4.85 -5.77
N SER A 381 -12.32 -4.81 -5.51
CA SER A 381 -11.39 -3.90 -6.19
C SER A 381 -10.82 -4.60 -7.41
N ALA A 382 -11.05 -4.03 -8.60
CA ALA A 382 -10.48 -4.52 -9.87
C ALA A 382 -8.97 -4.22 -10.03
N GLY A 383 -8.23 -4.09 -8.93
CA GLY A 383 -6.81 -3.70 -8.92
C GLY A 383 -5.94 -4.79 -8.30
N ASN A 384 -4.71 -4.92 -8.82
CA ASN A 384 -3.63 -5.89 -8.56
C ASN A 384 -3.22 -6.17 -7.10
N ASP A 385 -4.03 -5.90 -6.08
CA ASP A 385 -3.73 -6.28 -4.71
C ASP A 385 -3.93 -7.81 -4.57
N THR A 386 -2.84 -8.51 -4.27
CA THR A 386 -2.65 -9.97 -4.27
C THR A 386 -3.83 -10.80 -3.78
N ALA A 387 -4.13 -11.86 -4.54
CA ALA A 387 -5.04 -12.95 -4.17
C ALA A 387 -4.51 -13.76 -2.96
N GLY A 388 -5.04 -13.53 -1.77
CA GLY A 388 -5.00 -14.38 -0.57
C GLY A 388 -5.79 -13.79 0.60
N LEU A 389 -6.38 -14.63 1.46
CA LEU A 389 -7.06 -14.18 2.69
C LEU A 389 -6.16 -13.19 3.44
N GLY A 390 -6.67 -11.98 3.63
CA GLY A 390 -5.99 -10.87 4.28
C GLY A 390 -6.57 -10.54 5.65
N ILE A 391 -5.80 -9.82 6.43
CA ILE A 391 -6.17 -9.18 7.68
C ILE A 391 -5.81 -7.70 7.47
N SER A 392 -6.77 -6.81 7.70
CA SER A 392 -6.57 -5.38 7.77
C SER A 392 -6.62 -4.94 9.22
N VAL A 393 -5.54 -4.41 9.75
CA VAL A 393 -5.46 -3.90 11.12
C VAL A 393 -5.39 -2.39 11.03
N ASP A 394 -6.29 -1.71 11.72
CA ASP A 394 -6.14 -0.28 11.93
C ASP A 394 -5.20 -0.07 13.13
N ALA A 395 -4.09 0.61 12.92
CA ALA A 395 -3.18 0.99 14.00
C ALA A 395 -3.25 2.49 14.23
N VAL A 396 -3.22 2.92 15.48
CA VAL A 396 -3.19 4.34 15.86
C VAL A 396 -1.89 4.62 16.59
N LEU A 397 -1.14 5.57 16.07
CA LEU A 397 0.08 6.09 16.68
C LEU A 397 -0.15 7.54 17.09
N LYS A 398 0.02 7.81 18.38
CA LYS A 398 -0.11 9.16 18.92
C LYS A 398 1.26 9.81 19.03
N VAL A 399 1.42 10.98 18.44
CA VAL A 399 2.67 11.76 18.56
C VAL A 399 2.68 12.63 19.81
N LYS A 400 3.87 12.83 20.40
CA LYS A 400 4.05 13.67 21.60
C LYS A 400 3.83 15.15 21.28
N ASP A 401 4.43 15.65 20.21
CA ASP A 401 4.30 17.04 19.77
C ASP A 401 3.53 17.12 18.44
N LYS A 402 2.22 17.38 18.53
CA LYS A 402 1.35 17.56 17.36
C LYS A 402 1.70 18.81 16.54
N HIS A 403 2.38 19.80 17.11
CA HIS A 403 2.73 21.03 16.40
C HIS A 403 3.85 20.82 15.38
N LYS A 404 4.64 19.74 15.50
CA LYS A 404 5.60 19.30 14.46
C LYS A 404 4.94 19.02 13.12
N PHE A 405 3.67 18.62 13.13
CA PHE A 405 2.98 18.09 11.96
C PHE A 405 1.92 19.03 11.38
N LYS A 406 1.93 20.33 11.75
CA LYS A 406 0.94 21.31 11.26
C LYS A 406 0.85 21.40 9.73
N GLN A 407 1.96 21.15 9.04
CA GLN A 407 2.04 21.24 7.58
C GLN A 407 1.52 19.99 6.85
N LEU A 408 1.31 18.85 7.55
CA LEU A 408 0.81 17.62 6.92
C LEU A 408 -0.65 17.72 6.54
N GLN A 409 -1.01 17.30 5.33
CA GLN A 409 -2.40 17.16 4.90
C GLN A 409 -3.11 16.06 5.73
N ALA A 410 -4.45 16.15 5.84
CA ALA A 410 -5.24 15.19 6.63
C ALA A 410 -5.11 13.74 6.12
N ARG A 411 -4.92 13.58 4.80
CA ARG A 411 -4.57 12.31 4.16
C ARG A 411 -3.14 12.42 3.66
N ILE A 412 -2.25 11.58 4.20
CA ILE A 412 -0.82 11.61 3.89
C ILE A 412 -0.50 10.61 2.78
N ASP A 413 -1.17 9.45 2.80
CA ASP A 413 -1.03 8.40 1.80
C ASP A 413 -2.34 7.61 1.63
N LYS A 414 -2.39 6.65 0.70
CA LYS A 414 -3.54 5.77 0.41
C LYS A 414 -4.09 5.12 1.69
N ASN A 415 -3.19 4.67 2.57
CA ASN A 415 -3.48 3.87 3.77
C ASN A 415 -3.13 4.58 5.09
N VAL A 416 -2.75 5.87 5.08
CA VAL A 416 -2.35 6.59 6.29
C VAL A 416 -2.99 7.98 6.34
N ALA A 417 -3.64 8.27 7.45
CA ALA A 417 -4.25 9.56 7.74
C ALA A 417 -3.66 10.17 9.02
N PHE A 418 -3.70 11.50 9.12
CA PHE A 418 -3.26 12.23 10.30
C PHE A 418 -4.33 13.19 10.78
N ASP A 419 -4.79 13.01 12.02
CA ASP A 419 -5.69 13.94 12.68
C ASP A 419 -4.88 15.04 13.36
N ARG A 420 -4.90 16.24 12.76
CA ARG A 420 -4.22 17.44 13.25
C ARG A 420 -4.70 17.88 14.64
N ARG A 421 -5.95 17.61 15.01
CA ARG A 421 -6.53 18.04 16.29
C ARG A 421 -6.00 17.19 17.43
N THR A 422 -5.99 15.87 17.23
CA THR A 422 -5.62 14.88 18.24
C THR A 422 -4.14 14.46 18.19
N GLY A 423 -3.43 14.76 17.10
CA GLY A 423 -2.03 14.37 16.89
C GLY A 423 -1.86 12.87 16.62
N GLN A 424 -2.84 12.25 15.96
CA GLN A 424 -2.88 10.81 15.76
C GLN A 424 -2.65 10.45 14.28
N PHE A 425 -1.69 9.56 14.03
CA PHE A 425 -1.59 8.82 12.78
C PHE A 425 -2.47 7.58 12.86
N VAL A 426 -3.28 7.37 11.82
CA VAL A 426 -4.10 6.18 11.66
C VAL A 426 -3.61 5.43 10.43
N PHE A 427 -3.14 4.20 10.62
CA PHE A 427 -2.69 3.32 9.54
C PHE A 427 -3.73 2.26 9.28
N HIS A 428 -4.04 2.03 8.02
CA HIS A 428 -4.82 0.89 7.56
C HIS A 428 -3.85 -0.15 6.99
N ILE A 429 -3.43 -1.12 7.81
CA ILE A 429 -2.39 -2.08 7.43
C ILE A 429 -3.06 -3.35 6.91
N ARG A 430 -2.78 -3.73 5.67
CA ARG A 430 -3.26 -5.00 5.09
C ARG A 430 -2.13 -6.02 5.04
N GLY A 431 -2.36 -7.22 5.55
CA GLY A 431 -1.42 -8.34 5.47
C GLY A 431 -2.15 -9.63 5.08
N SER A 432 -1.46 -10.63 4.53
CA SER A 432 -2.05 -11.96 4.33
C SER A 432 -2.14 -12.71 5.66
N VAL A 433 -3.18 -13.53 5.85
CA VAL A 433 -3.29 -14.46 6.98
C VAL A 433 -2.06 -15.37 7.00
N GLY A 434 -1.47 -15.52 8.19
CA GLY A 434 -0.21 -16.25 8.39
C GLY A 434 1.06 -15.43 8.18
N LYS A 435 0.98 -14.18 7.68
CA LYS A 435 2.12 -13.26 7.59
C LYS A 435 2.10 -12.24 8.74
N PRO A 436 3.25 -11.84 9.30
CA PRO A 436 3.31 -10.84 10.36
C PRO A 436 2.87 -9.46 9.85
N VAL A 437 1.80 -8.91 10.45
CA VAL A 437 1.36 -7.52 10.24
C VAL A 437 2.37 -6.52 10.82
N LEU A 438 3.14 -6.97 11.82
CA LEU A 438 4.18 -6.20 12.50
C LEU A 438 5.25 -5.65 11.54
N GLN A 439 5.60 -6.35 10.47
CA GLN A 439 6.61 -5.87 9.52
C GLN A 439 6.11 -4.63 8.77
N ALA A 440 4.89 -4.71 8.22
CA ALA A 440 4.28 -3.57 7.53
C ALA A 440 4.06 -2.38 8.47
N LEU A 441 3.75 -2.65 9.75
CA LEU A 441 3.69 -1.60 10.75
C LEU A 441 5.07 -0.97 11.03
N ALA A 442 6.10 -1.80 11.23
CA ALA A 442 7.46 -1.34 11.50
C ALA A 442 7.97 -0.46 10.35
N ASP A 443 7.64 -0.79 9.12
CA ASP A 443 7.98 0.00 7.94
C ASP A 443 7.29 1.37 7.97
N HIS A 444 5.98 1.42 8.28
CA HIS A 444 5.26 2.70 8.46
C HIS A 444 5.83 3.55 9.61
N ILE A 445 6.20 2.95 10.74
CA ILE A 445 6.80 3.65 11.87
C ILE A 445 8.16 4.22 11.48
N LYS A 446 9.00 3.44 10.80
CA LYS A 446 10.30 3.91 10.27
C LYS A 446 10.13 5.07 9.28
N SER A 447 9.08 5.06 8.46
CA SER A 447 8.77 6.17 7.56
C SER A 447 8.35 7.44 8.31
N ILE A 448 7.56 7.31 9.39
CA ILE A 448 7.23 8.45 10.26
C ILE A 448 8.46 8.99 10.94
N ASP A 449 9.32 8.12 11.46
CA ASP A 449 10.54 8.51 12.15
C ASP A 449 11.47 9.29 11.23
N ARG A 450 11.67 8.82 9.98
CA ARG A 450 12.40 9.55 8.94
C ARG A 450 11.76 10.91 8.62
N LEU A 451 10.43 10.96 8.54
CA LEU A 451 9.70 12.21 8.32
C LEU A 451 9.88 13.19 9.50
N VAL A 452 9.88 12.71 10.74
CA VAL A 452 10.18 13.52 11.93
C VAL A 452 11.61 14.05 11.87
N GLY A 453 12.57 13.18 11.55
CA GLY A 453 13.97 13.56 11.35
C GLY A 453 14.13 14.66 10.29
N PHE A 454 13.38 14.56 9.19
CA PHE A 454 13.35 15.60 8.16
C PHE A 454 12.76 16.92 8.68
N LEU A 455 11.59 16.87 9.35
CA LEU A 455 10.93 18.08 9.87
C LEU A 455 11.80 18.78 10.93
N ASP A 456 12.50 18.03 11.77
CA ASP A 456 13.45 18.58 12.74
C ASP A 456 14.69 19.16 12.04
N ALA A 457 15.21 18.51 11.00
CA ALA A 457 16.32 19.05 10.21
C ALA A 457 15.98 20.37 9.52
N MET A 458 14.76 20.51 8.96
CA MET A 458 14.31 21.77 8.37
C MET A 458 14.20 22.91 9.39
N ARG A 459 13.74 22.63 10.62
CA ARG A 459 13.67 23.66 11.68
C ARG A 459 15.06 24.19 12.01
N CYS A 460 16.06 23.31 12.05
CA CYS A 460 17.45 23.71 12.28
C CYS A 460 18.03 24.54 11.11
N ALA A 461 17.51 24.39 9.90
CA ALA A 461 17.94 25.15 8.71
C ALA A 461 17.43 26.61 8.67
N LYS A 462 16.76 27.11 9.73
CA LYS A 462 16.37 28.52 9.95
C LYS A 462 15.75 29.23 8.73
N GLY A 463 14.95 28.52 7.93
CA GLY A 463 14.20 29.09 6.79
C GLY A 463 14.94 29.12 5.46
N ALA A 464 16.20 28.67 5.38
CA ALA A 464 16.95 28.55 4.13
C ALA A 464 16.42 27.42 3.21
N VAL A 465 15.60 26.52 3.78
CA VAL A 465 14.92 25.43 3.09
C VAL A 465 13.42 25.56 3.32
N GLN A 466 12.64 25.57 2.24
CA GLN A 466 11.18 25.65 2.25
C GLN A 466 10.56 24.37 1.71
N CYS A 467 9.64 23.75 2.44
CA CYS A 467 8.96 22.55 2.00
C CYS A 467 7.74 22.87 1.14
N THR A 468 7.58 22.15 0.03
CA THR A 468 6.47 22.34 -0.92
C THR A 468 5.50 21.16 -0.93
N GLU A 469 5.97 19.95 -0.59
CA GLU A 469 5.13 18.75 -0.51
C GLU A 469 5.66 17.80 0.56
N VAL A 470 4.76 17.26 1.40
CA VAL A 470 5.13 16.32 2.47
C VAL A 470 4.26 15.07 2.40
N GLY A 471 4.88 13.92 2.20
CA GLY A 471 4.29 12.59 2.29
C GLY A 471 5.18 11.60 3.06
N LEU A 472 4.64 10.41 3.35
CA LEU A 472 5.37 9.36 4.09
C LEU A 472 6.47 8.69 3.26
N GLY A 473 6.25 8.54 1.96
CA GLY A 473 7.23 7.98 1.03
C GLY A 473 8.05 9.02 0.30
N LYS A 474 7.61 10.29 0.23
CA LYS A 474 8.27 11.34 -0.54
C LYS A 474 8.12 12.71 0.12
N VAL A 475 9.18 13.51 0.09
CA VAL A 475 9.17 14.90 0.55
C VAL A 475 9.83 15.78 -0.48
N LYS A 476 9.18 16.88 -0.87
CA LYS A 476 9.70 17.87 -1.81
C LYS A 476 10.01 19.16 -1.08
N PHE A 477 11.19 19.70 -1.32
CA PHE A 477 11.62 20.97 -0.74
C PHE A 477 12.40 21.79 -1.76
N SER A 478 12.47 23.08 -1.48
CA SER A 478 13.21 24.07 -2.26
C SER A 478 14.18 24.82 -1.36
N TYR A 479 15.29 25.26 -1.94
CA TYR A 479 16.33 26.01 -1.24
C TYR A 479 16.95 27.01 -2.21
N SER A 480 17.45 28.12 -1.71
CA SER A 480 17.99 29.21 -2.52
C SER A 480 19.44 29.51 -2.16
N ASP A 481 20.17 30.01 -3.14
CA ASP A 481 21.57 30.41 -2.97
C ASP A 481 21.71 31.85 -2.43
N ILE A 482 22.95 32.23 -2.12
CA ILE A 482 23.38 33.62 -1.99
C ILE A 482 23.74 34.21 -3.36
N VAL A 483 23.55 35.52 -3.54
CA VAL A 483 23.98 36.23 -4.76
C VAL A 483 25.50 36.38 -4.75
N LEU A 484 26.18 35.88 -5.79
CA LEU A 484 27.64 35.95 -5.90
C LEU A 484 28.12 37.36 -6.32
N PRO A 485 29.34 37.79 -5.93
CA PRO A 485 29.85 39.11 -6.31
C PRO A 485 30.04 39.21 -7.84
N GLY A 486 29.33 40.16 -8.47
CA GLY A 486 29.36 40.35 -9.92
C GLY A 486 28.12 39.81 -10.66
N GLU A 487 27.20 39.13 -9.97
CA GLU A 487 25.91 38.73 -10.53
C GLU A 487 24.83 39.77 -10.20
N THR A 488 24.08 40.22 -11.22
CA THR A 488 22.88 41.06 -11.06
C THR A 488 21.63 40.21 -11.28
N GLY A 489 20.88 39.91 -10.22
CA GLY A 489 19.62 39.14 -10.29
C GLY A 489 19.20 38.55 -8.94
N GLU A 490 17.94 38.08 -8.85
CA GLU A 490 17.46 37.32 -7.68
C GLU A 490 18.14 35.94 -7.61
N PRO A 491 18.43 35.42 -6.40
CA PRO A 491 19.06 34.12 -6.24
C PRO A 491 18.16 32.99 -6.79
N ARG A 492 18.71 32.17 -7.69
CA ARG A 492 17.99 31.03 -8.26
C ARG A 492 17.58 30.04 -7.16
N GLN A 493 16.30 29.67 -7.16
CA GLN A 493 15.73 28.67 -6.26
C GLN A 493 15.85 27.28 -6.90
N TRP A 494 16.31 26.31 -6.12
CA TRP A 494 16.49 24.92 -6.53
C TRP A 494 15.49 24.01 -5.85
N THR A 495 15.06 22.94 -6.53
CA THR A 495 14.15 21.94 -5.97
C THR A 495 14.81 20.58 -5.80
N ALA A 496 14.52 19.92 -4.68
CA ALA A 496 14.95 18.56 -4.37
C ALA A 496 13.79 17.71 -3.82
N VAL A 497 13.87 16.40 -4.07
CA VAL A 497 12.93 15.39 -3.59
C VAL A 497 13.68 14.31 -2.82
N LEU A 498 13.24 14.03 -1.59
CA LEU A 498 13.66 12.86 -0.83
C LEU A 498 12.65 11.74 -1.03
N ASP A 499 13.09 10.64 -1.62
CA ASP A 499 12.31 9.41 -1.71
C ASP A 499 12.68 8.48 -0.54
N MET A 500 11.75 8.30 0.38
CA MET A 500 11.85 7.50 1.59
C MET A 500 11.11 6.15 1.48
N SER A 501 10.61 5.80 0.29
CA SER A 501 9.79 4.60 0.06
C SER A 501 10.56 3.27 0.13
N ARG A 502 11.90 3.30 0.17
CA ARG A 502 12.77 2.11 0.19
C ARG A 502 13.47 1.95 1.55
N ASN A 503 14.23 0.85 1.72
CA ASN A 503 15.17 0.65 2.84
C ASN A 503 16.37 1.61 2.74
N GLY A 504 16.08 2.91 2.80
CA GLY A 504 17.02 4.01 2.60
C GLY A 504 16.32 5.24 2.01
N THR A 505 16.88 6.41 2.26
CA THR A 505 16.46 7.69 1.71
C THR A 505 17.29 7.99 0.47
N ARG A 506 16.63 8.25 -0.67
CA ARG A 506 17.29 8.66 -1.91
C ARG A 506 17.03 10.14 -2.16
N LEU A 507 18.07 10.90 -2.46
CA LEU A 507 17.97 12.28 -2.91
C LEU A 507 17.79 12.30 -4.44
N ILE A 508 16.82 13.06 -4.92
CA ILE A 508 16.55 13.31 -6.34
C ILE A 508 16.59 14.81 -6.54
N LEU A 509 17.45 15.26 -7.44
CA LEU A 509 17.64 16.67 -7.77
C LEU A 509 17.07 16.96 -9.16
N GLU A 510 16.66 18.19 -9.39
CA GLU A 510 16.26 18.65 -10.73
C GLU A 510 17.46 18.73 -11.71
N PRO A 511 17.20 18.73 -13.03
CA PRO A 511 18.24 18.93 -14.04
C PRO A 511 19.02 20.23 -13.79
N ASP A 512 20.32 20.22 -14.08
CA ASP A 512 21.25 21.35 -13.93
C ASP A 512 21.52 21.82 -12.49
N ASN A 513 21.09 21.06 -11.48
CA ASN A 513 21.41 21.36 -10.09
C ASN A 513 22.91 21.13 -9.81
N PRO A 514 23.67 22.12 -9.29
CA PRO A 514 25.11 21.96 -9.04
C PRO A 514 25.45 20.79 -8.11
N HIS A 515 24.54 20.44 -7.19
CA HIS A 515 24.71 19.30 -6.28
C HIS A 515 24.69 17.94 -6.98
N LEU A 516 24.34 17.85 -8.26
CA LEU A 516 24.49 16.64 -9.06
C LEU A 516 25.93 16.13 -9.03
N ARG A 517 26.94 17.02 -8.93
CA ARG A 517 28.37 16.68 -8.80
C ARG A 517 28.70 15.86 -7.54
N ILE A 518 27.90 16.02 -6.48
CA ILE A 518 28.11 15.33 -5.19
C ILE A 518 26.88 14.51 -4.77
N LEU A 519 25.98 14.17 -5.71
CA LEU A 519 24.72 13.50 -5.41
C LEU A 519 24.92 12.16 -4.68
N ASP A 520 25.90 11.38 -5.11
CA ASP A 520 26.22 10.09 -4.48
C ASP A 520 26.75 10.26 -3.06
N LEU A 521 27.51 11.33 -2.80
CA LEU A 521 28.01 11.66 -1.46
C LEU A 521 26.87 12.14 -0.56
N LEU A 522 26.00 13.03 -1.05
CA LEU A 522 24.81 13.48 -0.30
C LEU A 522 23.84 12.34 -0.01
N THR A 523 23.68 11.41 -0.96
CA THR A 523 22.85 10.21 -0.77
C THR A 523 23.45 9.25 0.25
N LYS A 524 24.79 9.18 0.38
CA LYS A 524 25.43 8.44 1.48
C LYS A 524 25.22 9.16 2.82
N VAL A 525 25.42 10.48 2.85
CA VAL A 525 25.27 11.29 4.07
C VAL A 525 23.85 11.20 4.61
N VAL A 526 22.81 11.33 3.77
CA VAL A 526 21.41 11.32 4.21
C VAL A 526 20.97 10.01 4.89
N ASN A 527 21.70 8.91 4.67
CA ASN A 527 21.43 7.61 5.27
C ASN A 527 22.24 7.34 6.56
N THR A 528 22.94 8.33 7.11
CA THR A 528 23.63 8.25 8.41
C THR A 528 22.75 8.78 9.55
N GLU A 529 23.08 8.44 10.81
CA GLU A 529 22.27 8.72 12.02
C GLU A 529 21.94 10.21 12.25
N LYS A 530 22.80 11.13 11.79
CA LYS A 530 22.56 12.60 11.79
C LYS A 530 22.52 13.20 10.38
N GLY A 531 22.41 12.33 9.37
CA GLY A 531 22.61 12.61 7.97
C GLY A 531 21.68 13.66 7.37
N LEU A 532 20.40 13.63 7.74
CA LEU A 532 19.41 14.60 7.26
C LEU A 532 19.75 16.04 7.69
N ARG A 533 20.22 16.23 8.93
CA ARG A 533 20.61 17.56 9.42
C ARG A 533 21.85 18.09 8.70
N VAL A 534 22.86 17.24 8.55
CA VAL A 534 24.10 17.58 7.85
C VAL A 534 23.84 17.88 6.38
N MET A 535 23.04 17.06 5.72
CA MET A 535 22.63 17.26 4.34
C MET A 535 21.91 18.60 4.17
N MET A 536 20.97 18.95 5.05
CA MET A 536 20.27 20.24 4.99
C MET A 536 21.22 21.45 5.11
N ALA A 537 22.24 21.37 5.95
CA ALA A 537 23.27 22.40 6.03
C ALA A 537 24.11 22.46 4.74
N TYR A 538 24.47 21.30 4.17
CA TYR A 538 25.26 21.23 2.95
C TYR A 538 24.52 21.72 1.71
N MET A 539 23.19 21.54 1.62
CA MET A 539 22.38 22.04 0.50
C MET A 539 22.54 23.56 0.28
N THR A 540 22.85 24.31 1.34
CA THR A 540 23.05 25.76 1.28
C THR A 540 24.52 26.16 1.37
N ASP A 541 25.32 25.47 2.19
CA ASP A 541 26.71 25.84 2.44
C ASP A 541 27.65 25.52 1.27
N VAL A 542 27.36 24.43 0.54
CA VAL A 542 28.22 23.90 -0.52
C VAL A 542 27.84 24.45 -1.90
N LEU A 543 26.60 24.92 -2.05
CA LEU A 543 26.07 25.45 -3.31
C LEU A 543 26.96 26.55 -3.95
N PRO A 544 27.47 27.55 -3.21
CA PRO A 544 28.36 28.56 -3.79
C PRO A 544 29.66 27.98 -4.34
N ILE A 545 30.22 26.94 -3.69
CA ILE A 545 31.47 26.29 -4.11
C ILE A 545 31.25 25.58 -5.46
N LEU A 546 30.15 24.84 -5.58
CA LEU A 546 29.84 24.09 -6.79
C LEU A 546 29.57 25.02 -7.98
N ARG A 547 28.97 26.19 -7.77
CA ARG A 547 28.80 27.21 -8.82
C ARG A 547 30.11 27.88 -9.23
N VAL A 548 31.03 28.10 -8.28
CA VAL A 548 32.37 28.60 -8.61
C VAL A 548 33.13 27.57 -9.44
N PHE A 549 32.96 26.28 -9.14
CA PHE A 549 33.51 25.20 -9.96
C PHE A 549 32.98 25.22 -11.39
N ASP A 550 31.66 25.36 -11.57
CA ASP A 550 31.07 25.52 -12.91
C ASP A 550 31.63 26.75 -13.64
N THR A 551 31.86 27.85 -12.91
CA THR A 551 32.43 29.09 -13.47
C THR A 551 33.92 28.94 -13.82
N LEU A 552 34.67 28.23 -12.98
CA LEU A 552 36.09 27.96 -13.18
C LEU A 552 36.32 27.08 -14.40
N GLU A 553 35.58 25.98 -14.54
CA GLU A 553 35.64 25.11 -15.72
C GLU A 553 35.34 25.92 -16.99
N LYS A 554 34.25 26.70 -17.03
CA LYS A 554 33.91 27.56 -18.17
C LYS A 554 35.00 28.55 -18.55
N LYS A 555 35.64 29.19 -17.57
CA LYS A 555 36.75 30.13 -17.83
C LYS A 555 38.02 29.43 -18.32
N TRP A 556 38.19 28.16 -17.97
CA TRP A 556 39.34 27.35 -18.38
C TRP A 556 39.12 26.61 -19.71
N GLU A 557 37.89 26.52 -20.22
CA GLU A 557 37.60 25.91 -21.54
C GLU A 557 38.47 26.50 -22.66
N GLU A 558 38.61 27.82 -22.73
CA GLU A 558 39.46 28.48 -23.74
C GLU A 558 40.95 28.21 -23.54
N VAL A 559 41.41 28.16 -22.28
CA VAL A 559 42.81 27.90 -21.91
C VAL A 559 43.20 26.45 -22.22
N GLU A 560 42.30 25.52 -21.98
CA GLU A 560 42.43 24.10 -22.29
C GLU A 560 42.39 23.84 -23.80
N ALA A 561 41.47 24.48 -24.51
CA ALA A 561 41.38 24.41 -25.97
C ALA A 561 42.65 24.97 -26.64
N ALA A 562 43.28 25.99 -26.04
CA ALA A 562 44.56 26.54 -26.47
C ALA A 562 45.79 25.69 -26.07
N GLY A 563 45.60 24.59 -25.32
CA GLY A 563 46.67 23.71 -24.86
C GLY A 563 47.63 24.35 -23.85
N GLN A 564 47.20 25.44 -23.19
CA GLN A 564 48.03 26.26 -22.30
C GLN A 564 48.01 25.78 -20.84
N GLY A 565 47.17 24.81 -20.50
CA GLY A 565 47.00 24.27 -19.16
C GLY A 565 45.76 23.39 -19.08
N HIS A 566 45.55 22.75 -17.93
CA HIS A 566 44.36 21.97 -17.59
C HIS A 566 44.00 22.14 -16.12
N ILE A 567 42.70 22.22 -15.81
CA ILE A 567 42.17 22.27 -14.46
C ILE A 567 41.40 20.99 -14.14
N GLU A 568 41.71 20.37 -12.99
CA GLU A 568 41.02 19.19 -12.49
C GLU A 568 40.37 19.51 -11.14
N LEU A 569 39.05 19.31 -11.06
CA LEU A 569 38.27 19.50 -9.85
C LEU A 569 37.98 18.15 -9.21
N LEU A 570 38.39 18.00 -7.95
CA LEU A 570 38.25 16.77 -7.19
C LEU A 570 37.35 17.00 -5.97
N THR A 571 36.45 16.05 -5.72
CA THR A 571 35.52 16.09 -4.58
C THR A 571 35.69 14.84 -3.68
N PRO A 572 36.81 14.70 -2.95
CA PRO A 572 37.05 13.52 -2.10
C PRO A 572 35.96 13.26 -1.05
N ALA A 573 35.31 14.30 -0.54
CA ALA A 573 34.20 14.21 0.40
C ALA A 573 33.26 15.42 0.25
N ALA A 574 32.08 15.39 0.89
CA ALA A 574 31.11 16.48 0.82
C ALA A 574 31.58 17.79 1.49
N ASP A 575 32.59 17.69 2.36
CA ASP A 575 33.23 18.76 3.13
C ASP A 575 34.70 18.97 2.73
N TRP A 576 35.16 18.32 1.66
CA TRP A 576 36.52 18.43 1.14
C TRP A 576 36.53 18.50 -0.38
N PHE A 577 37.03 19.62 -0.88
CA PHE A 577 37.24 19.88 -2.30
C PHE A 577 38.72 20.12 -2.58
N ALA A 578 39.17 19.76 -3.78
CA ALA A 578 40.51 20.09 -4.24
C ALA A 578 40.48 20.59 -5.69
N VAL A 579 41.17 21.69 -5.93
CA VAL A 579 41.36 22.26 -7.27
C VAL A 579 42.80 22.04 -7.67
N ARG A 580 43.03 21.31 -8.76
CA ARG A 580 44.36 21.03 -9.28
C ARG A 580 44.55 21.74 -10.62
N TYR A 581 45.50 22.65 -10.66
CA TYR A 581 45.97 23.30 -11.88
C TYR A 581 47.19 22.55 -12.40
N SER A 582 47.21 22.25 -13.70
CA SER A 582 48.34 21.65 -14.40
C SER A 582 48.73 22.53 -15.57
N LEU A 583 49.99 22.96 -15.63
CA LEU A 583 50.52 23.74 -16.74
C LEU A 583 51.59 22.94 -17.51
N PRO A 584 51.60 23.02 -18.86
CA PRO A 584 52.65 22.42 -19.67
C PRO A 584 54.00 23.06 -19.35
N SER A 585 55.06 22.28 -19.51
CA SER A 585 56.46 22.69 -19.32
C SER A 585 57.25 22.38 -20.60
N THR A 586 58.12 23.29 -21.00
CA THR A 586 58.93 23.16 -22.23
C THR A 586 60.22 22.37 -22.03
N ALA A 587 60.64 22.08 -20.78
CA ALA A 587 61.92 21.43 -20.48
C ALA A 587 61.91 20.49 -19.25
N GLY A 588 60.74 20.02 -18.78
CA GLY A 588 60.63 19.15 -17.59
C GLY A 588 59.22 18.59 -17.35
N PRO A 589 58.95 17.91 -16.22
CA PRO A 589 57.61 17.41 -15.90
C PRO A 589 56.59 18.56 -15.79
N ALA A 590 55.32 18.26 -16.10
CA ALA A 590 54.23 19.21 -16.01
C ALA A 590 54.14 19.83 -14.61
N ARG A 591 53.93 21.15 -14.56
CA ARG A 591 53.88 21.91 -13.31
C ARG A 591 52.49 21.79 -12.71
N GLN A 592 52.39 21.39 -11.44
CA GLN A 592 51.10 21.13 -10.79
C GLN A 592 50.93 21.90 -9.49
N LEU A 593 49.79 22.57 -9.33
CA LEU A 593 49.37 23.23 -8.10
C LEU A 593 48.05 22.62 -7.62
N THR A 594 48.02 22.03 -6.43
CA THR A 594 46.77 21.57 -5.80
C THR A 594 46.41 22.47 -4.62
N ILE A 595 45.17 22.95 -4.59
CA ILE A 595 44.60 23.70 -3.48
C ILE A 595 43.49 22.85 -2.85
N ASP A 596 43.68 22.43 -1.59
CA ASP A 596 42.69 21.73 -0.78
C ASP A 596 41.83 22.75 -0.01
N VAL A 597 40.51 22.63 -0.08
CA VAL A 597 39.53 23.37 0.74
C VAL A 597 38.75 22.37 1.59
N ARG A 598 38.86 22.47 2.91
CA ARG A 598 38.23 21.54 3.85
C ARG A 598 37.46 22.26 4.95
N SER A 599 36.31 21.72 5.35
CA SER A 599 35.63 22.16 6.58
C SER A 599 36.36 21.64 7.82
N LYS A 600 36.51 22.46 8.85
CA LYS A 600 37.08 22.12 10.17
C LYS A 600 36.31 22.81 11.29
N GLU A 601 36.25 22.23 12.48
CA GLU A 601 35.57 22.83 13.64
C GLU A 601 36.54 23.62 14.54
N ARG A 602 36.07 24.75 15.07
CA ARG A 602 36.76 25.57 16.08
C ARG A 602 35.74 26.23 17.00
N GLN A 603 35.90 26.10 18.32
CA GLN A 603 34.93 26.62 19.32
C GLN A 603 33.48 26.19 19.00
N ALA A 604 33.28 24.92 18.60
CA ALA A 604 31.99 24.36 18.19
C ALA A 604 31.32 25.07 16.98
N GLN A 605 32.08 25.82 16.18
CA GLN A 605 31.62 26.45 14.94
C GLN A 605 32.44 25.92 13.74
N PRO A 606 31.80 25.61 12.60
CA PRO A 606 32.49 25.13 11.39
C PRO A 606 33.13 26.28 10.59
N TYR A 607 34.39 26.10 10.14
CA TYR A 607 35.19 27.03 9.36
C TYR A 607 35.77 26.34 8.13
N TRP A 608 35.93 27.06 7.02
CA TRP A 608 36.61 26.55 5.84
C TRP A 608 38.10 26.85 5.89
N PHE A 609 38.91 25.85 5.61
CA PHE A 609 40.36 25.90 5.62
C PHE A 609 40.88 25.62 4.21
N ALA A 610 41.45 26.64 3.58
CA ALA A 610 42.09 26.52 2.27
C ALA A 610 43.61 26.37 2.45
N SER A 611 44.21 25.41 1.76
CA SER A 611 45.65 25.14 1.84
C SER A 611 46.25 24.65 0.54
N ARG A 612 47.47 25.11 0.24
CA ARG A 612 48.27 24.57 -0.88
C ARG A 612 48.86 23.23 -0.46
N LYS A 613 48.61 22.19 -1.25
CA LYS A 613 49.17 20.85 -1.05
C LYS A 613 50.32 20.62 -2.03
N GLN A 614 51.55 20.54 -1.52
CA GLN A 614 52.75 20.24 -2.31
C GLN A 614 53.15 18.78 -2.07
N ARG A 615 53.40 18.00 -3.13
CA ARG A 615 53.94 16.63 -3.05
C ARG A 615 55.41 16.66 -3.47
N GLY A 616 56.33 16.44 -2.53
CA GLY A 616 57.78 16.37 -2.78
C GLY A 616 58.56 17.60 -2.28
N PRO A 617 59.92 17.57 -2.33
CA PRO A 617 60.75 18.72 -1.97
C PRO A 617 60.47 19.91 -2.91
N PRO A 618 60.56 21.16 -2.43
CA PRO A 618 60.17 22.34 -3.19
C PRO A 618 60.96 22.46 -4.49
N SER A 619 60.27 22.42 -5.62
CA SER A 619 60.87 22.64 -6.95
C SER A 619 61.05 24.15 -7.18
N PRO A 620 62.14 24.63 -7.78
CA PRO A 620 62.30 26.04 -8.17
C PRO A 620 61.17 26.54 -9.09
N ALA A 621 60.56 25.65 -9.87
CA ALA A 621 59.43 25.98 -10.73
C ALA A 621 58.10 26.25 -9.98
N ASP A 622 58.00 25.84 -8.71
CA ASP A 622 56.83 26.10 -7.84
C ASP A 622 56.83 27.51 -7.23
N ASP A 623 57.96 28.23 -7.36
CA ASP A 623 58.19 29.54 -6.77
C ASP A 623 57.49 30.65 -7.56
N GLU A 624 57.26 30.48 -8.87
CA GLU A 624 56.40 31.38 -9.67
C GLU A 624 54.95 31.39 -9.17
N PHE A 625 54.38 30.21 -8.85
CA PHE A 625 53.05 30.15 -8.21
C PHE A 625 53.06 30.82 -6.83
N LYS A 626 54.19 30.74 -6.10
CA LYS A 626 54.37 31.40 -4.81
C LYS A 626 54.48 32.94 -4.97
N ALA A 627 55.06 33.40 -6.07
CA ALA A 627 55.17 34.82 -6.44
C ALA A 627 53.82 35.42 -6.87
N VAL A 628 53.01 34.69 -7.64
CA VAL A 628 51.63 35.10 -8.01
C VAL A 628 50.72 35.20 -6.79
N LEU A 629 50.92 34.35 -5.78
CA LEU A 629 50.18 34.36 -4.51
C LEU A 629 50.69 35.44 -3.51
N LYS A 630 51.56 36.37 -3.93
CA LYS A 630 52.10 37.55 -3.22
C LYS A 630 52.04 37.47 -1.67
N GLY A 631 53.00 36.76 -1.07
CA GLY A 631 53.36 36.92 0.35
C GLY A 631 52.36 36.42 1.41
N ARG A 632 51.15 35.98 1.06
CA ARG A 632 50.22 35.37 2.03
C ARG A 632 50.44 33.87 2.10
N SER A 633 50.90 33.37 3.26
CA SER A 633 51.02 31.94 3.51
C SER A 633 49.63 31.29 3.49
N LEU A 634 49.21 30.80 2.32
CA LEU A 634 48.07 29.88 2.19
C LEU A 634 48.28 28.56 2.96
N GLY A 635 49.46 28.33 3.55
CA GLY A 635 49.69 27.18 4.41
C GLY A 635 48.72 27.09 5.60
N GLN A 636 48.11 28.22 6.01
CA GLN A 636 47.17 28.29 7.13
C GLN A 636 46.08 29.37 6.98
N ALA A 637 45.56 29.62 5.78
CA ALA A 637 44.48 30.60 5.61
C ALA A 637 43.19 30.09 6.31
N ARG A 638 42.83 30.73 7.42
CA ARG A 638 41.65 30.44 8.24
C ARG A 638 40.59 31.48 7.93
N LEU A 639 39.38 31.05 7.57
CA LEU A 639 38.34 31.96 7.10
C LEU A 639 37.06 31.77 7.92
N PRO A 640 36.51 32.84 8.53
CA PRO A 640 35.29 32.75 9.31
C PRO A 640 34.12 32.18 8.51
N ARG A 641 33.10 31.70 9.21
CA ARG A 641 31.79 31.41 8.62
C ARG A 641 30.89 32.62 8.85
N PRO A 642 30.31 33.27 7.82
CA PRO A 642 30.36 33.01 6.39
C PRO A 642 31.36 33.95 5.67
N ASP A 643 32.63 33.58 5.60
CA ASP A 643 33.68 34.31 4.87
C ASP A 643 34.39 33.42 3.83
N LEU A 644 33.71 32.34 3.43
CA LEU A 644 34.10 31.51 2.29
C LEU A 644 34.15 32.32 0.98
N LYS A 645 33.38 33.41 0.90
CA LYS A 645 33.46 34.42 -0.17
C LYS A 645 34.88 34.99 -0.31
N THR A 646 35.52 35.32 0.81
CA THR A 646 36.92 35.77 0.87
C THR A 646 37.88 34.65 0.47
N ALA A 647 37.59 33.40 0.85
CA ALA A 647 38.35 32.22 0.40
C ALA A 647 38.38 32.14 -1.11
N LEU A 648 37.19 32.13 -1.69
CA LEU A 648 36.98 31.91 -3.11
C LEU A 648 37.61 33.03 -3.91
N GLN A 649 37.49 34.29 -3.47
CA GLN A 649 38.14 35.44 -4.10
C GLN A 649 39.66 35.35 -4.03
N ILE A 650 40.25 35.01 -2.88
CA ILE A 650 41.70 34.77 -2.78
C ILE A 650 42.14 33.60 -3.69
N LEU A 651 41.33 32.54 -3.80
CA LEU A 651 41.63 31.36 -4.61
C LEU A 651 41.45 31.58 -6.12
N THR A 652 40.58 32.49 -6.54
CA THR A 652 40.37 32.83 -7.96
C THR A 652 41.21 34.03 -8.42
N THR A 653 41.45 35.02 -7.57
CA THR A 653 42.06 36.31 -7.95
C THR A 653 43.37 36.63 -7.21
N GLY A 654 43.75 35.86 -6.19
CA GLY A 654 45.01 36.03 -5.46
C GLY A 654 45.05 37.14 -4.40
N GLU A 655 44.02 38.00 -4.30
CA GLU A 655 44.02 39.17 -3.39
C GLU A 655 42.66 39.36 -2.68
N ALA A 656 42.69 39.77 -1.39
CA ALA A 656 41.52 40.22 -0.62
C ALA A 656 41.91 41.38 0.35
N PRO A 657 41.40 42.62 0.15
CA PRO A 657 41.92 43.82 0.82
C PRO A 657 41.71 44.00 2.35
N TRP A 658 41.24 43.02 3.13
CA TRP A 658 40.67 43.28 4.48
C TRP A 658 41.15 42.43 5.72
N ILE A 659 42.43 42.01 5.89
CA ILE A 659 42.87 41.12 7.02
C ILE A 659 44.07 41.67 7.88
N PRO A 660 44.10 41.57 9.26
CA PRO A 660 45.26 41.87 10.17
C PRO A 660 45.91 40.65 10.94
N GLU A 661 47.12 40.78 11.55
CA GLU A 661 48.08 39.70 12.04
C GLU A 661 48.10 39.29 13.58
N PRO A 662 48.57 38.06 14.01
CA PRO A 662 48.50 37.56 15.44
C PRO A 662 49.78 36.92 16.12
N GLY A 663 49.81 36.79 17.47
CA GLY A 663 50.80 35.98 18.27
C GLY A 663 50.32 35.51 19.70
N TYR A 664 50.89 34.42 20.31
CA TYR A 664 50.50 33.82 21.64
C TYR A 664 51.53 32.84 22.33
N ILE A 665 51.48 32.60 23.69
CA ILE A 665 52.21 31.56 24.58
C ILE A 665 51.33 31.11 25.83
N PRO A 666 51.44 29.89 26.46
CA PRO A 666 50.52 29.37 27.53
C PRO A 666 51.08 29.15 28.99
N PRO A 667 50.24 28.81 30.02
CA PRO A 667 50.61 28.74 31.47
C PRO A 667 50.41 27.38 32.25
N PRO A 668 50.79 27.27 33.56
CA PRO A 668 50.97 26.02 34.37
C PRO A 668 49.95 25.76 35.54
N SER A 669 50.19 24.74 36.40
CA SER A 669 49.22 24.00 37.27
C SER A 669 49.04 24.42 38.77
N LEU A 670 47.98 23.89 39.42
CA LEU A 670 47.20 24.40 40.58
C LEU A 670 47.62 23.91 42.02
N THR A 671 47.14 24.62 43.06
CA THR A 671 47.46 24.55 44.52
C THR A 671 46.29 24.09 45.44
N PRO A 672 46.51 23.78 46.75
CA PRO A 672 45.48 23.21 47.65
C PRO A 672 44.27 24.11 47.97
N GLU A 673 44.46 25.42 47.98
CA GLU A 673 43.35 26.39 48.08
C GLU A 673 42.48 26.38 46.83
N GLU A 674 43.10 26.10 45.67
CA GLU A 674 42.36 25.86 44.44
C GLU A 674 41.62 24.52 44.55
N GLN A 675 42.23 23.43 45.03
CA GLN A 675 41.54 22.14 45.21
C GLN A 675 40.29 22.21 46.12
N LEU A 676 40.35 22.97 47.22
CA LEU A 676 39.19 23.15 48.11
C LEU A 676 38.07 23.92 47.41
N LYS A 677 38.43 24.93 46.62
CA LYS A 677 37.51 25.68 45.77
C LYS A 677 36.88 24.78 44.70
N TRP A 678 37.62 23.84 44.11
CA TRP A 678 37.10 22.87 43.14
C TRP A 678 36.07 21.91 43.76
N ILE A 679 36.24 21.46 45.02
CA ILE A 679 35.25 20.60 45.70
C ILE A 679 33.95 21.35 46.00
N GLU A 680 34.03 22.62 46.41
CA GLU A 680 32.85 23.47 46.58
C GLU A 680 32.16 23.77 45.25
N GLU A 681 32.92 23.99 44.17
CA GLU A 681 32.40 24.12 42.81
C GLU A 681 31.72 22.82 42.34
N LEU A 682 32.22 21.65 42.73
CA LEU A 682 31.66 20.34 42.35
C LEU A 682 30.29 20.06 43.01
N ASN A 683 30.15 20.33 44.32
CA ASN A 683 28.85 20.26 45.00
C ASN A 683 27.84 21.26 44.42
N THR A 684 28.33 22.44 44.01
CA THR A 684 27.53 23.49 43.37
C THR A 684 27.07 23.07 41.97
N LEU A 685 27.95 22.44 41.17
CA LEU A 685 27.62 21.91 39.84
C LEU A 685 26.62 20.74 39.90
N LEU A 686 26.77 19.82 40.85
CA LEU A 686 25.83 18.71 41.05
C LEU A 686 24.43 19.24 41.45
N SER A 687 24.40 20.25 42.33
CA SER A 687 23.17 20.93 42.72
C SER A 687 22.53 21.71 41.57
N LEU A 688 23.32 22.41 40.75
CA LEU A 688 22.82 23.14 39.58
C LEU A 688 22.25 22.20 38.51
N ARG A 689 22.93 21.10 38.18
CA ARG A 689 22.41 20.12 37.20
C ARG A 689 21.11 19.48 37.67
N LEU A 690 21.05 19.02 38.92
CA LEU A 690 19.88 18.30 39.44
C LEU A 690 18.69 19.21 39.76
N ASN A 691 18.90 20.52 40.01
CA ASN A 691 17.81 21.48 40.24
C ASN A 691 17.40 22.32 39.01
N LEU A 692 18.29 22.66 38.08
CA LEU A 692 17.97 23.57 36.97
C LEU A 692 17.63 22.85 35.65
N ASP A 693 18.33 21.76 35.31
CA ASP A 693 18.21 21.16 33.97
C ASP A 693 17.45 19.83 33.94
N ASP A 694 17.44 19.09 35.05
CA ASP A 694 16.89 17.72 35.08
C ASP A 694 15.91 17.44 36.23
N TYR A 695 15.60 18.37 37.14
CA TYR A 695 14.66 18.13 38.25
C TYR A 695 13.28 17.61 37.79
N ASP A 696 12.83 18.04 36.60
CA ASP A 696 11.58 17.58 35.98
C ASP A 696 11.72 16.32 35.13
N LYS A 697 12.97 15.93 34.81
CA LYS A 697 13.31 14.67 34.15
C LYS A 697 13.63 13.56 35.16
N ILE A 698 14.01 13.91 36.40
CA ILE A 698 14.11 12.99 37.52
C ILE A 698 12.69 12.45 37.80
N PRO A 699 12.47 11.13 37.69
CA PRO A 699 11.15 10.54 37.93
C PRO A 699 10.63 10.93 39.32
N HIS A 700 9.31 11.16 39.46
CA HIS A 700 8.74 11.71 40.70
C HIS A 700 9.15 10.93 41.97
N GLN A 701 9.29 9.61 41.83
CA GLN A 701 9.71 8.67 42.87
C GLN A 701 11.14 8.96 43.39
N PHE A 702 12.01 9.49 42.53
CA PHE A 702 13.41 9.82 42.78
C PHE A 702 13.62 11.30 43.08
N LYS A 703 12.57 12.13 43.14
CA LYS A 703 12.73 13.57 43.45
C LYS A 703 13.09 13.84 44.91
N ASN A 704 12.98 12.85 45.78
CA ASN A 704 13.43 12.93 47.16
C ASN A 704 14.90 12.50 47.26
N TYR A 705 15.82 13.45 47.03
CA TYR A 705 17.26 13.21 47.02
C TYR A 705 18.07 14.23 47.86
N THR A 706 19.30 13.89 48.25
CA THR A 706 20.23 14.75 49.01
C THR A 706 21.64 14.75 48.42
N ILE A 707 22.37 15.86 48.49
CA ILE A 707 23.74 16.01 47.95
C ILE A 707 24.70 16.49 49.04
N GLU A 708 25.77 15.73 49.32
CA GLU A 708 26.81 16.09 50.30
C GLU A 708 28.13 15.38 49.99
N SER A 709 29.27 16.04 50.26
CA SER A 709 30.62 15.47 50.10
C SER A 709 30.90 14.84 48.72
N GLY A 710 30.38 15.45 47.64
CA GLY A 710 30.56 14.96 46.26
C GLY A 710 29.65 13.79 45.84
N ARG A 711 28.58 13.49 46.59
CA ARG A 711 27.68 12.34 46.36
C ARG A 711 26.20 12.73 46.34
N VAL A 712 25.36 11.92 45.68
CA VAL A 712 23.90 12.11 45.55
C VAL A 712 23.14 10.85 45.99
N THR A 713 22.17 10.98 46.90
CA THR A 713 21.37 9.86 47.44
C THR A 713 19.90 9.98 47.04
N PHE A 714 19.28 8.93 46.50
CA PHE A 714 17.88 8.88 46.05
C PHE A 714 17.03 7.89 46.88
N LYS A 715 15.80 8.28 47.29
CA LYS A 715 14.91 7.43 48.12
C LYS A 715 13.50 7.28 47.55
N VAL A 716 13.08 6.04 47.28
CA VAL A 716 11.71 5.68 46.90
C VAL A 716 11.02 4.92 48.05
N LYS A 717 10.08 5.59 48.72
CA LYS A 717 9.47 5.11 49.97
C LYS A 717 8.71 3.79 49.79
N GLY A 718 9.12 2.74 50.50
CA GLY A 718 8.50 1.40 50.42
C GLY A 718 8.94 0.56 49.22
N GLU A 719 9.95 1.02 48.46
CA GLU A 719 10.52 0.30 47.32
C GLU A 719 12.05 0.11 47.44
N PHE A 720 12.87 1.18 47.47
CA PHE A 720 14.35 1.10 47.58
C PHE A 720 15.06 2.48 47.78
N GLU A 721 16.36 2.45 48.13
CA GLU A 721 17.30 3.59 48.25
C GLU A 721 18.58 3.36 47.42
N VAL A 722 19.12 4.42 46.80
CA VAL A 722 20.30 4.38 45.90
C VAL A 722 21.27 5.54 46.13
N ASP A 723 22.56 5.27 46.31
CA ASP A 723 23.63 6.27 46.39
C ASP A 723 24.47 6.30 45.10
N LEU A 724 24.80 7.51 44.62
CA LEU A 724 25.56 7.77 43.40
C LEU A 724 26.74 8.71 43.67
N THR A 725 27.94 8.32 43.23
CA THR A 725 29.17 9.12 43.37
C THR A 725 30.00 9.10 42.08
N ILE A 726 30.59 10.23 41.71
CA ILE A 726 31.45 10.35 40.52
C ILE A 726 32.90 10.03 40.89
N ALA A 727 33.57 9.22 40.07
CA ALA A 727 34.91 8.72 40.34
C ALA A 727 36.06 9.50 39.68
N ASP A 728 35.78 10.46 38.80
CA ASP A 728 36.82 11.17 38.03
C ASP A 728 36.37 12.58 37.60
N GLU A 729 37.32 13.52 37.54
CA GLU A 729 37.10 14.93 37.14
C GLU A 729 37.06 15.12 35.61
N ASP A 730 37.50 14.10 34.83
CA ASP A 730 37.47 14.10 33.37
C ASP A 730 36.09 13.68 32.83
N PHE A 731 35.36 14.60 32.20
CA PHE A 731 33.99 14.42 31.71
C PHE A 731 33.82 13.30 30.65
N GLU A 732 34.91 12.83 30.03
CA GLU A 732 34.85 11.75 29.03
C GLU A 732 35.20 10.36 29.59
N LYS A 733 35.47 10.23 30.91
CA LYS A 733 35.75 8.94 31.58
C LYS A 733 35.08 8.82 32.95
N GLN A 734 33.87 9.36 33.10
CA GLN A 734 33.17 9.35 34.38
C GLN A 734 32.60 7.96 34.69
N PHE A 735 33.12 7.36 35.75
CA PHE A 735 32.52 6.17 36.35
C PHE A 735 31.65 6.58 37.54
N TRP A 736 30.51 5.94 37.66
CA TRP A 736 29.56 6.08 38.74
C TRP A 736 29.65 4.85 39.64
N PHE A 737 29.83 5.09 40.93
CA PHE A 737 29.65 4.07 41.94
C PHE A 737 28.21 4.10 42.43
N ILE A 738 27.57 2.92 42.45
CA ILE A 738 26.15 2.77 42.76
C ILE A 738 25.99 1.81 43.94
N ASP A 739 25.39 2.28 45.02
CA ASP A 739 25.00 1.43 46.15
C ASP A 739 23.47 1.39 46.25
N PHE A 740 22.85 0.20 46.23
CA PHE A 740 21.40 0.01 46.03
C PHE A 740 20.79 -0.94 47.08
N ARG A 741 19.72 -0.50 47.77
CA ARG A 741 19.12 -1.16 48.95
C ARG A 741 17.59 -1.26 48.83
N PHE A 742 16.96 -2.43 49.01
CA PHE A 742 15.49 -2.62 48.89
C PHE A 742 14.73 -2.34 50.19
N ASP A 743 13.49 -1.82 50.07
CA ASP A 743 12.68 -1.33 51.19
C ASP A 743 11.27 -2.01 51.30
N PHE A 744 11.11 -3.25 50.79
CA PHE A 744 9.88 -4.08 50.90
C PHE A 744 10.16 -5.56 51.25
N THR A 745 9.14 -6.34 51.65
CA THR A 745 9.33 -7.76 52.08
C THR A 745 8.37 -8.72 51.35
N PRO A 746 8.81 -9.92 50.92
CA PRO A 746 10.17 -10.45 51.04
C PRO A 746 11.09 -10.03 49.88
N SER A 747 12.22 -9.38 50.19
CA SER A 747 13.34 -9.13 49.27
C SER A 747 14.68 -9.52 49.92
N SER A 748 15.69 -9.83 49.10
CA SER A 748 17.07 -10.14 49.54
C SER A 748 17.78 -8.90 50.06
N GLU A 749 18.51 -9.00 51.19
CA GLU A 749 19.30 -7.90 51.78
C GLU A 749 20.47 -7.43 50.89
N ARG A 750 20.86 -8.22 49.88
CA ARG A 750 21.96 -7.89 48.97
C ARG A 750 21.65 -8.30 47.53
N LEU A 751 22.03 -7.43 46.58
CA LEU A 751 22.03 -7.73 45.15
C LEU A 751 23.15 -8.76 44.85
N SER A 752 22.91 -9.65 43.88
CA SER A 752 23.98 -10.56 43.45
C SER A 752 25.09 -9.79 42.75
N ASP A 753 26.34 -10.22 42.91
CA ASP A 753 27.51 -9.53 42.32
C ASP A 753 27.40 -9.40 40.79
N ALA A 754 26.73 -10.36 40.13
CA ALA A 754 26.44 -10.29 38.71
C ALA A 754 25.47 -9.16 38.33
N LEU A 755 24.49 -8.87 39.19
CA LEU A 755 23.52 -7.80 38.98
C LEU A 755 24.10 -6.43 39.35
N VAL A 756 24.96 -6.36 40.37
CA VAL A 756 25.74 -5.16 40.70
C VAL A 756 26.66 -4.78 39.54
N ALA A 757 27.47 -5.73 39.04
CA ALA A 757 28.34 -5.49 37.89
C ALA A 757 27.55 -5.10 36.62
N TYR A 758 26.33 -5.63 36.45
CA TYR A 758 25.46 -5.24 35.35
C TYR A 758 24.93 -3.81 35.50
N LEU A 759 24.48 -3.40 36.69
CA LEU A 759 23.96 -2.05 36.94
C LEU A 759 25.05 -0.98 36.86
N GLU A 760 26.23 -1.24 37.43
CA GLU A 760 27.41 -0.39 37.27
C GLU A 760 27.80 -0.27 35.80
N GLY A 761 27.78 -1.39 35.05
CA GLY A 761 28.00 -1.39 33.62
C GLY A 761 26.98 -0.55 32.84
N GLN A 762 25.68 -0.60 33.19
CA GLN A 762 24.64 0.17 32.49
C GLN A 762 24.72 1.68 32.74
N VAL A 763 25.19 2.11 33.92
CA VAL A 763 25.37 3.53 34.21
C VAL A 763 26.69 4.05 33.63
N ASN A 764 27.74 3.23 33.59
CA ASN A 764 29.04 3.60 33.00
C ASN A 764 29.08 3.48 31.47
N ASP A 765 28.24 2.65 30.85
CA ASP A 765 28.10 2.56 29.39
C ASP A 765 27.31 3.75 28.80
N MET A 766 26.76 4.66 29.62
CA MET A 766 26.07 5.85 29.12
C MET A 766 27.01 6.94 28.57
N ASP A 767 28.34 6.84 28.73
CA ASP A 767 29.27 7.95 28.43
C ASP A 767 30.46 7.68 27.45
N ASP A 768 30.61 6.53 26.76
CA ASP A 768 31.70 6.34 25.75
C ASP A 768 31.21 5.97 24.31
N PRO A 769 31.42 6.84 23.29
CA PRO A 769 30.98 6.59 21.91
C PRO A 769 31.95 5.87 20.95
N PHE A 770 33.14 5.36 21.32
CA PHE A 770 34.07 4.76 20.33
C PHE A 770 34.76 3.44 20.73
N ARG A 771 34.17 2.28 20.37
CA ARG A 771 34.91 0.99 20.24
C ARG A 771 34.38 0.06 19.14
N THR A 772 35.20 -0.19 18.10
CA THR A 772 34.97 -1.17 17.00
C THR A 772 35.88 -2.40 17.15
N ARG A 773 35.42 -3.60 16.72
CA ARG A 773 36.21 -4.85 16.65
C ARG A 773 36.62 -5.20 15.20
N PRO A 774 37.88 -5.60 14.90
CA PRO A 774 38.32 -6.19 13.62
C PRO A 774 38.32 -7.74 13.62
N GLY A 775 38.35 -8.33 12.41
CA GLY A 775 38.03 -9.74 12.09
C GLY A 775 39.14 -10.81 12.30
N SER A 776 38.75 -12.08 12.10
CA SER A 776 39.56 -13.28 12.34
C SER A 776 39.92 -14.05 11.06
N THR A 777 41.22 -14.32 10.91
CA THR A 777 41.89 -15.09 9.84
C THR A 777 42.04 -16.58 10.18
N ILE A 778 42.22 -17.37 9.12
CA ILE A 778 42.35 -18.83 8.94
C ILE A 778 43.63 -19.46 9.52
N ARG A 779 43.58 -20.72 10.04
CA ARG A 779 44.52 -21.87 9.75
C ARG A 779 44.13 -23.21 10.48
N PRO A 780 44.66 -24.42 10.12
CA PRO A 780 43.86 -25.54 9.57
C PRO A 780 44.08 -26.99 10.15
N GLN A 781 43.38 -27.97 9.52
CA GLN A 781 43.63 -29.44 9.33
C GLN A 781 43.10 -30.48 10.35
N PRO A 782 42.88 -31.77 9.96
CA PRO A 782 42.56 -32.35 8.64
C PRO A 782 41.38 -33.36 8.62
N ALA A 783 41.03 -33.81 7.41
CA ALA A 783 39.96 -34.75 7.07
C ALA A 783 40.43 -36.22 6.99
N LEU A 784 39.50 -37.16 7.25
CA LEU A 784 39.38 -38.58 6.85
C LEU A 784 38.02 -39.03 7.44
N GLY A 785 37.06 -39.75 6.86
CA GLY A 785 36.90 -40.50 5.62
C GLY A 785 35.83 -41.59 5.91
N ALA A 786 34.90 -41.80 4.96
CA ALA A 786 34.04 -42.98 4.78
C ALA A 786 32.93 -43.34 5.81
N GLY A 787 31.82 -43.91 5.30
CA GLY A 787 31.09 -44.96 6.01
C GLY A 787 29.57 -44.90 5.99
N ARG A 788 28.96 -45.79 5.18
CA ARG A 788 27.54 -46.09 5.06
C ARG A 788 26.94 -46.85 6.27
N SER A 789 25.64 -46.63 6.47
CA SER A 789 24.54 -47.61 6.65
C SER A 789 24.37 -48.47 7.92
N THR A 790 23.06 -48.72 8.18
CA THR A 790 22.42 -49.78 9.00
C THR A 790 22.42 -49.55 10.52
N SER A 791 21.45 -49.97 11.33
CA SER A 791 20.02 -50.33 11.26
C SER A 791 19.62 -50.73 12.70
N SER A 792 18.31 -50.78 13.00
CA SER A 792 17.68 -51.43 14.18
C SER A 792 17.77 -50.64 15.51
N GLN A 793 16.76 -50.55 16.39
CA GLN A 793 15.55 -51.35 16.63
C GLN A 793 14.41 -50.46 17.18
N GLN A 794 13.17 -50.81 16.84
CA GLN A 794 11.97 -50.51 17.65
C GLN A 794 11.88 -51.50 18.83
N PRO A 795 11.11 -51.16 19.88
CA PRO A 795 9.81 -51.83 19.99
C PRO A 795 8.65 -50.87 20.25
N ALA A 796 7.48 -51.32 19.81
CA ALA A 796 6.20 -50.65 19.92
C ALA A 796 5.56 -50.75 21.31
N ALA A 797 4.82 -49.72 21.72
CA ALA A 797 3.70 -49.84 22.66
C ALA A 797 2.61 -48.80 22.33
N SER A 798 1.48 -49.34 21.89
CA SER A 798 0.09 -48.86 21.91
C SER A 798 -0.25 -47.45 22.45
N GLY A 799 -0.85 -46.65 21.56
CA GLY A 799 -2.24 -46.20 21.69
C GLY A 799 -2.57 -45.19 22.77
N LEU A 800 -2.64 -43.91 22.39
CA LEU A 800 -3.65 -42.94 22.82
C LEU A 800 -3.61 -41.75 21.83
N TRP A 801 -4.79 -41.28 21.46
CA TRP A 801 -5.03 -40.24 20.46
C TRP A 801 -4.32 -38.93 20.86
N PRO A 802 -3.61 -38.23 19.95
CA PRO A 802 -3.26 -36.85 20.22
C PRO A 802 -4.49 -35.99 19.95
N VAL A 803 -5.02 -35.43 21.04
CA VAL A 803 -5.74 -34.15 21.04
C VAL A 803 -4.88 -33.18 20.24
N ALA A 804 -5.26 -32.91 18.99
CA ALA A 804 -4.70 -31.82 18.22
C ALA A 804 -5.16 -30.54 18.89
N SER A 805 -4.32 -30.00 19.77
CA SER A 805 -4.52 -28.73 20.41
C SER A 805 -4.75 -27.66 19.34
N SER A 806 -5.94 -27.09 19.38
CA SER A 806 -6.32 -25.84 18.76
C SER A 806 -5.45 -24.71 19.30
N SER A 807 -4.28 -24.51 18.70
CA SER A 807 -3.41 -23.37 18.96
C SER A 807 -3.10 -22.67 17.64
N ALA A 808 -4.15 -22.09 17.05
CA ALA A 808 -4.05 -21.20 15.90
C ALA A 808 -4.84 -19.90 16.14
N VAL A 809 -4.93 -19.43 17.39
CA VAL A 809 -5.28 -18.04 17.75
C VAL A 809 -4.61 -17.71 19.09
N VAL A 810 -3.31 -17.47 19.08
CA VAL A 810 -2.64 -16.70 20.14
C VAL A 810 -1.76 -15.70 19.41
N PRO A 811 -1.95 -14.38 19.56
CA PRO A 811 -1.04 -13.41 18.97
C PRO A 811 0.31 -13.57 19.65
N ALA A 812 1.36 -13.79 18.86
CA ALA A 812 2.73 -13.69 19.31
C ALA A 812 3.00 -12.25 19.82
N PHE A 813 2.86 -12.04 21.13
CA PHE A 813 3.27 -10.83 21.85
C PHE A 813 4.77 -10.83 22.22
N ALA A 814 5.56 -11.75 21.66
CA ALA A 814 6.99 -11.87 21.90
C ALA A 814 7.79 -11.30 20.71
N CYS A 815 7.74 -9.98 20.51
CA CYS A 815 8.72 -9.21 19.71
C CYS A 815 8.45 -7.68 19.76
N LEU A 816 8.21 -7.14 20.95
CA LEU A 816 8.18 -5.69 21.21
C LEU A 816 9.55 -4.99 21.42
N PRO A 817 10.70 -5.66 21.66
CA PRO A 817 11.97 -4.93 21.88
C PRO A 817 12.51 -4.16 20.67
N ALA A 818 12.04 -4.46 19.45
CA ALA A 818 12.54 -3.81 18.23
C ALA A 818 11.91 -2.43 17.96
N LEU A 819 10.89 -2.01 18.73
CA LEU A 819 10.17 -0.74 18.53
C LEU A 819 10.60 0.39 19.50
N GLN A 820 11.40 0.10 20.53
CA GLN A 820 11.82 1.10 21.53
C GLN A 820 13.04 1.96 21.12
N LYS A 821 13.63 1.75 19.93
CA LYS A 821 14.78 2.53 19.42
C LYS A 821 14.40 3.72 18.51
N THR A 822 13.18 4.25 18.59
CA THR A 822 12.83 5.50 17.91
C THR A 822 12.86 6.65 18.93
N GLU A 823 13.77 7.59 18.75
CA GLU A 823 14.00 8.72 19.64
C GLU A 823 12.73 9.59 19.79
N GLY A 824 12.26 9.76 21.04
CA GLY A 824 11.69 11.01 21.54
C GLY A 824 10.33 11.52 21.04
N SER A 825 9.72 11.02 19.97
CA SER A 825 8.58 11.70 19.32
C SER A 825 7.22 10.99 19.43
N LEU A 826 7.17 9.74 19.87
CA LEU A 826 5.96 8.90 19.92
C LEU A 826 5.50 8.68 21.37
N SER A 827 4.19 8.77 21.62
CA SER A 827 3.61 8.77 22.99
C SER A 827 2.78 7.53 23.33
N GLY A 828 2.39 6.73 22.34
CA GLY A 828 1.59 5.52 22.58
C GLY A 828 1.17 4.83 21.30
N PHE A 829 1.05 3.50 21.38
CA PHE A 829 0.71 2.62 20.27
C PHE A 829 -0.54 1.82 20.60
N HIS A 830 -1.60 1.93 19.79
CA HIS A 830 -2.85 1.19 20.01
C HIS A 830 -3.24 0.47 18.72
N PHE A 831 -3.47 -0.84 18.83
CA PHE A 831 -4.01 -1.65 17.75
C PHE A 831 -5.54 -1.70 17.85
N ARG A 832 -6.23 -1.43 16.75
CA ARG A 832 -7.60 -1.90 16.56
C ARG A 832 -7.54 -3.34 16.03
N PRO A 833 -8.54 -4.19 16.27
CA PRO A 833 -8.56 -5.58 15.88
C PRO A 833 -8.52 -5.75 14.36
N ALA A 834 -8.08 -6.94 13.99
CA ALA A 834 -7.95 -7.43 12.63
C ALA A 834 -9.32 -7.54 11.93
N VAL A 835 -9.48 -6.79 10.85
CA VAL A 835 -10.53 -6.96 9.85
C VAL A 835 -10.11 -8.06 8.88
N VAL A 836 -10.80 -9.20 8.84
CA VAL A 836 -10.45 -10.22 7.84
C VAL A 836 -10.94 -9.76 6.46
N THR A 837 -10.06 -9.73 5.46
CA THR A 837 -10.35 -9.32 4.09
C THR A 837 -10.14 -10.47 3.11
N PHE A 838 -11.14 -10.89 2.36
CA PHE A 838 -10.95 -11.89 1.29
C PHE A 838 -10.77 -11.17 -0.05
N PRO A 839 -9.75 -11.50 -0.86
CA PRO A 839 -9.65 -11.03 -2.23
C PRO A 839 -10.42 -11.92 -3.20
N GLY A 840 -10.77 -11.31 -4.33
CA GLY A 840 -11.26 -12.03 -5.50
C GLY A 840 -10.05 -12.47 -6.30
N GLY A 841 -9.73 -13.74 -6.24
CA GLY A 841 -8.68 -14.35 -7.03
C GLY A 841 -8.86 -15.86 -7.12
N SER A 842 -8.53 -16.38 -8.29
CA SER A 842 -8.88 -17.70 -8.79
C SER A 842 -8.39 -18.83 -7.88
N PHE A 843 -9.32 -19.64 -7.36
CA PHE A 843 -9.00 -21.03 -7.08
C PHE A 843 -8.84 -21.74 -8.42
N GLN A 844 -7.59 -22.03 -8.83
CA GLN A 844 -7.37 -23.05 -9.85
C GLN A 844 -7.89 -24.37 -9.29
N HIS A 845 -8.90 -24.94 -9.95
CA HIS A 845 -9.31 -26.31 -9.75
C HIS A 845 -8.15 -27.23 -10.12
N HIS A 846 -7.27 -27.56 -9.18
CA HIS A 846 -6.62 -28.86 -9.20
C HIS A 846 -7.61 -29.88 -8.65
N LEU A 847 -8.48 -30.37 -9.54
CA LEU A 847 -9.06 -31.70 -9.39
C LEU A 847 -7.94 -32.72 -9.61
N THR A 848 -7.02 -32.84 -8.65
CA THR A 848 -6.25 -34.07 -8.51
C THR A 848 -7.16 -35.07 -7.80
N SER A 849 -7.74 -35.96 -8.61
CA SER A 849 -8.38 -37.20 -8.16
C SER A 849 -7.51 -37.88 -7.10
N PRO A 850 -7.98 -38.09 -5.86
CA PRO A 850 -7.29 -38.97 -4.92
C PRO A 850 -7.90 -40.37 -5.05
N TYR A 851 -7.76 -41.01 -6.21
CA TYR A 851 -8.05 -42.44 -6.34
C TYR A 851 -7.06 -43.07 -7.32
N HIS A 852 -5.95 -43.56 -6.79
CA HIS A 852 -5.26 -44.71 -7.37
C HIS A 852 -5.53 -45.93 -6.46
N PRO A 853 -5.79 -47.11 -7.05
CA PRO A 853 -6.39 -48.24 -6.35
C PRO A 853 -5.31 -49.05 -5.61
N LEU A 854 -5.52 -49.28 -4.32
CA LEU A 854 -4.80 -50.33 -3.60
C LEU A 854 -5.45 -51.69 -3.86
N ASP A 855 -4.55 -52.66 -3.93
CA ASP A 855 -4.67 -54.00 -4.48
C ASP A 855 -5.77 -54.86 -3.83
N LYS A 856 -6.45 -55.65 -4.67
CA LYS A 856 -7.34 -56.72 -4.22
C LYS A 856 -6.49 -57.94 -3.87
N ARG A 857 -6.54 -58.41 -2.60
CA ARG A 857 -6.37 -59.84 -2.24
C ARG A 857 -6.79 -60.12 -0.79
N GLN A 858 -7.56 -61.20 -0.64
CA GLN A 858 -7.97 -61.97 0.57
C GLN A 858 -9.17 -61.41 1.38
N LEU A 859 -10.40 -61.96 1.28
CA LEU A 859 -10.97 -63.19 1.91
C LEU A 859 -11.00 -63.04 3.45
N LEU A 860 -12.10 -63.08 4.23
CA LEU A 860 -13.37 -63.83 4.24
C LEU A 860 -14.38 -63.13 5.22
N PRO A 861 -15.68 -63.53 5.25
CA PRO A 861 -16.75 -62.85 5.99
C PRO A 861 -16.98 -63.41 7.40
N LEU A 862 -17.45 -62.59 8.33
CA LEU A 862 -18.14 -63.05 9.54
C LEU A 862 -19.47 -62.32 9.76
N ARG A 863 -20.49 -63.16 9.88
CA ARG A 863 -21.90 -62.93 10.20
C ARG A 863 -22.08 -62.63 11.70
N ASN A 864 -23.29 -62.13 12.00
CA ASN A 864 -23.99 -62.01 13.28
C ASN A 864 -23.63 -60.74 14.09
N GLY A 865 -24.57 -59.95 14.61
CA GLY A 865 -26.02 -60.08 14.72
C GLY A 865 -26.53 -59.13 15.83
N GLY A 866 -27.80 -58.70 15.73
CA GLY A 866 -28.57 -58.01 16.78
C GLY A 866 -28.13 -56.56 17.03
N THR A 867 -28.97 -55.59 17.39
CA THR A 867 -30.42 -55.55 17.66
C THR A 867 -30.72 -54.06 17.88
N THR A 868 -31.77 -53.57 17.21
CA THR A 868 -32.74 -52.56 17.69
C THR A 868 -32.36 -51.69 18.90
N ARG A 869 -32.21 -50.38 18.68
CA ARG A 869 -33.26 -49.38 18.97
C ARG A 869 -33.01 -48.10 18.21
#